data_AF-A0AAV6UL72-F1
#
_entry.id   AF-A0AAV6UL72-F1
#
_cell.length_a   1.000
_cell.length_b   1.000
_cell.length_c   1.000
_cell.angle_alpha   90.00
_cell.angle_beta   90.00
_cell.angle_gamma   90.00
#
_symmetry.space_group_name_H-M   'P 1'
#
loop_
_entity.id
_entity.type
_entity.pdbx_description
1 polymer ?
#
loop_
_entity_poly.entity_id
_entity_poly.type
_entity_poly.pdbx_seq_one_letter_code
_entity_poly.pdbx_strand_id
1 'polypeptide(L)'
;MGNAVPGTFCDRVFPSCNPKPCLIRSPNFPGLYPRNLTCNYHLKQMQVAHSRSATLVLHQTNDYKISVPSNQRGSSISQRGSAGLTTDCPDGTSDQVRVYDGPGKDQPLLAKFCGDGVLQSIVSSGPEVLVQLYSAPYSVLGSSRVEIEATVRFEPETVSYMQKERSRCSYVIDANRHRRQGVIVSPKYTMPENSSCTYKFIGASSYDRIWIYFVSYLSRTMQKSSTVTEDDDTCDYSKLEMFNSHDKWPMVDISEGFDNFPMEFCGETRIPRMCPHTADYPPMYSPGRPCKFPEESYLSSGPTFAMKHTFLTTLDVVDLFSYSNFIVRYEFVDTRQDGVAISRTECDRRFDSRTAKGGFISNPKNIFLYGRGGRQNISCAFHFVGLPSERVRITLFNMRLSMGNSSTNCQSKFDNFTQRHVCRMSGDIHSNRSAFIRGIEYWDSHSSEIGCVCNTTSEKPHKFVFDSLVNNVKLVFSVNEMSALEDFTHFNFDAKFEFFNSTFCDTHVFDDREGLSIEGTIEFHVPHGRTNFTSGKDMLQPLRCRWQVSAFTERYLYLHFKGLDVTTKNCKNGMIVIVYGEDRLSKSSAMACVSADMVEPRDIKVFSASWFNDTLSIAEDDRKDFLFIEIVTASNWKGTRLQFRWMEVTKPFFISVTGRPLRNVECLFECPELGACIDPHLWCDRVEHCPTGFDESPVNCHPLAKGMEYLSLVVTLVAIGMFLTGILIAWAIVRHKHSHRNHHRRDDNEDDDVNEDSDDRTKDYDHRLSPTEDYPMENHTR
;
A
#
# COMPACT_ATOMS: atom_id res chain seq x y z
N MET A 1 -39.93 28.54 -51.67
CA MET A 1 -38.92 28.79 -52.72
C MET A 1 -38.03 29.94 -52.26
N GLY A 2 -36.74 29.94 -52.61
CA GLY A 2 -35.78 30.96 -52.16
C GLY A 2 -35.92 32.31 -52.88
N ASN A 3 -35.35 33.35 -52.28
CA ASN A 3 -35.35 34.71 -52.82
C ASN A 3 -34.34 34.80 -53.98
N ALA A 4 -34.74 35.38 -55.12
CA ALA A 4 -33.83 35.58 -56.25
C ALA A 4 -32.75 36.62 -55.93
N VAL A 5 -31.50 36.35 -56.31
CA VAL A 5 -30.41 37.32 -56.19
C VAL A 5 -30.48 38.30 -57.37
N PRO A 6 -30.59 39.62 -57.13
CA PRO A 6 -30.63 40.61 -58.20
C PRO A 6 -29.42 40.52 -59.14
N GLY A 7 -29.65 40.67 -60.44
CA GLY A 7 -28.58 40.63 -61.44
C GLY A 7 -28.07 39.22 -61.80
N THR A 8 -28.68 38.17 -61.28
CA THR A 8 -28.34 36.77 -61.61
C THR A 8 -29.50 36.07 -62.32
N PHE A 9 -29.19 35.07 -63.15
CA PHE A 9 -30.20 34.30 -63.87
C PHE A 9 -30.96 33.33 -62.93
N CYS A 10 -30.25 32.67 -62.02
CA CYS A 10 -30.82 31.58 -61.23
C CYS A 10 -30.31 31.49 -59.78
N ASP A 11 -29.49 32.44 -59.30
CA ASP A 11 -28.98 32.39 -57.94
C ASP A 11 -30.10 32.69 -56.94
N ARG A 12 -30.08 31.99 -55.81
CA ARG A 12 -31.13 32.05 -54.80
C ARG A 12 -30.55 32.09 -53.40
N VAL A 13 -31.24 32.80 -52.50
CA VAL A 13 -30.93 32.83 -51.07
C VAL A 13 -32.08 32.23 -50.27
N PHE A 14 -31.74 31.35 -49.33
CA PHE A 14 -32.65 30.70 -48.39
C PHE A 14 -32.26 31.11 -46.96
N PRO A 15 -32.99 32.06 -46.33
CA PRO A 15 -32.58 32.66 -45.05
C PRO A 15 -32.94 31.86 -43.79
N SER A 16 -33.78 30.83 -43.89
CA SER A 16 -34.05 29.84 -42.84
C SER A 16 -34.81 28.65 -43.42
N CYS A 17 -34.42 27.44 -43.05
CA CYS A 17 -35.03 26.18 -43.53
C CYS A 17 -35.75 25.42 -42.40
N ASN A 18 -36.35 26.18 -41.48
CA ASN A 18 -37.08 25.71 -40.31
C ASN A 18 -38.26 26.66 -40.02
N PRO A 19 -39.49 26.19 -39.71
CA PRO A 19 -39.93 24.78 -39.57
C PRO A 19 -40.22 24.06 -40.89
N LYS A 20 -40.27 24.78 -42.02
CA LYS A 20 -40.47 24.17 -43.34
C LYS A 20 -39.13 23.94 -44.03
N PRO A 21 -38.92 22.77 -44.66
CA PRO A 21 -37.71 22.51 -45.43
C PRO A 21 -37.58 23.48 -46.60
N CYS A 22 -36.34 23.81 -46.95
CA CYS A 22 -36.03 24.52 -48.18
C CYS A 22 -35.93 23.52 -49.33
N LEU A 23 -36.66 23.79 -50.40
CA LEU A 23 -36.54 23.04 -51.66
C LEU A 23 -35.64 23.81 -52.62
N ILE A 24 -34.44 23.30 -52.82
CA ILE A 24 -33.47 23.81 -53.79
C ILE A 24 -33.80 23.15 -55.13
N ARG A 25 -34.18 23.94 -56.13
CA ARG A 25 -34.60 23.44 -57.44
C ARG A 25 -33.75 24.01 -58.55
N SER A 26 -33.40 23.18 -59.52
CA SER A 26 -32.81 23.63 -60.79
C SER A 26 -33.76 24.59 -61.52
N PRO A 27 -33.24 25.47 -62.39
CA PRO A 27 -34.08 26.25 -63.30
C PRO A 27 -35.03 25.34 -64.08
N ASN A 28 -36.27 25.80 -64.30
CA ASN A 28 -37.33 25.06 -65.01
C ASN A 28 -37.77 23.72 -64.39
N PHE A 29 -37.35 23.36 -63.17
CA PHE A 29 -37.77 22.11 -62.52
C PHE A 29 -39.30 21.92 -62.53
N PRO A 30 -39.83 20.73 -62.90
CA PRO A 30 -39.12 19.47 -63.14
C PRO A 30 -38.55 19.29 -64.57
N GLY A 31 -38.67 20.31 -65.42
CA GLY A 31 -38.11 20.35 -66.77
C GLY A 31 -36.60 20.63 -66.81
N LEU A 32 -36.07 20.70 -68.04
CA LEU A 32 -34.64 20.80 -68.33
C LEU A 32 -34.07 22.17 -67.97
N TYR A 33 -32.93 22.18 -67.26
CA TYR A 33 -32.16 23.40 -67.04
C TYR A 33 -31.27 23.72 -68.27
N PRO A 34 -31.02 25.01 -68.59
CA PRO A 34 -30.17 25.39 -69.72
C PRO A 34 -28.69 24.96 -69.58
N ARG A 35 -27.99 24.84 -70.70
CA ARG A 35 -26.54 24.59 -70.75
C ARG A 35 -25.72 25.86 -70.49
N ASN A 36 -24.46 25.68 -70.12
CA ASN A 36 -23.51 26.77 -69.86
C ASN A 36 -24.03 27.75 -68.80
N LEU A 37 -24.50 27.22 -67.68
CA LEU A 37 -25.02 28.02 -66.57
C LEU A 37 -24.35 27.62 -65.27
N THR A 38 -24.29 28.55 -64.32
CA THR A 38 -23.91 28.26 -62.94
C THR A 38 -24.91 28.93 -62.03
N CYS A 39 -25.64 28.14 -61.23
CA CYS A 39 -26.56 28.64 -60.22
C CYS A 39 -25.96 28.42 -58.83
N ASN A 40 -25.89 29.49 -58.03
CA ASN A 40 -25.47 29.45 -56.64
C ASN A 40 -26.71 29.58 -55.73
N TYR A 41 -26.89 28.59 -54.87
CA TYR A 41 -27.96 28.55 -53.88
C TYR A 41 -27.34 28.71 -52.50
N HIS A 42 -27.52 29.88 -51.90
CA HIS A 42 -26.99 30.21 -50.58
C HIS A 42 -28.02 29.86 -49.52
N LEU A 43 -27.70 28.92 -48.65
CA LEU A 43 -28.50 28.54 -47.49
C LEU A 43 -27.87 29.15 -46.25
N LYS A 44 -28.68 29.87 -45.47
CA LYS A 44 -28.25 30.48 -44.21
C LYS A 44 -29.34 30.27 -43.17
N GLN A 45 -28.96 29.88 -41.96
CA GLN A 45 -29.86 29.86 -40.82
C GLN A 45 -29.67 31.13 -39.98
N MET A 46 -30.60 32.08 -40.11
CA MET A 46 -30.47 33.38 -39.42
C MET A 46 -30.84 33.35 -37.93
N GLN A 47 -31.76 32.48 -37.53
CA GLN A 47 -32.19 32.37 -36.12
C GLN A 47 -31.58 31.14 -35.46
N VAL A 48 -30.66 31.36 -34.52
CA VAL A 48 -30.04 30.34 -33.67
C VAL A 48 -30.11 30.82 -32.22
N ALA A 49 -30.66 30.00 -31.32
CA ALA A 49 -30.73 30.34 -29.90
C ALA A 49 -29.33 30.32 -29.26
N HIS A 50 -29.09 31.17 -28.26
CA HIS A 50 -27.78 31.39 -27.61
C HIS A 50 -27.10 30.15 -27.00
N SER A 51 -27.79 29.01 -26.86
CA SER A 51 -27.26 27.76 -26.28
C SER A 51 -27.34 26.57 -27.24
N ARG A 52 -27.59 26.84 -28.53
CA ARG A 52 -27.76 25.83 -29.56
C ARG A 52 -26.90 26.16 -30.77
N SER A 53 -26.53 25.10 -31.45
CA SER A 53 -25.81 25.09 -32.70
C SER A 53 -26.74 24.66 -33.81
N ALA A 54 -26.82 25.43 -34.89
CA ALA A 54 -27.56 25.02 -36.08
C ALA A 54 -26.61 24.41 -37.11
N THR A 55 -27.01 23.28 -37.67
CA THR A 55 -26.40 22.64 -38.84
C THR A 55 -27.46 22.42 -39.91
N LEU A 56 -27.06 22.48 -41.18
CA LEU A 56 -27.93 22.24 -42.33
C LEU A 56 -27.74 20.81 -42.81
N VAL A 57 -28.86 20.12 -43.07
CA VAL A 57 -28.88 18.75 -43.57
C VAL A 57 -29.51 18.74 -44.96
N LEU A 58 -28.74 18.37 -45.98
CA LEU A 58 -29.19 18.28 -47.36
C LEU A 58 -29.37 16.82 -47.75
N HIS A 59 -30.52 16.47 -48.31
CA HIS A 59 -30.82 15.11 -48.74
C HIS A 59 -31.89 15.08 -49.83
N GLN A 60 -32.02 13.95 -50.50
CA GLN A 60 -33.10 13.66 -51.42
C GLN A 60 -33.34 12.15 -51.48
N THR A 61 -34.46 11.69 -50.93
CA THR A 61 -34.81 10.26 -50.89
C THR A 61 -35.49 9.76 -52.16
N ASN A 62 -36.00 10.66 -53.01
CA ASN A 62 -36.64 10.29 -54.27
C ASN A 62 -35.62 10.32 -55.42
N ASP A 63 -35.35 9.14 -55.97
CA ASP A 63 -34.43 8.89 -57.08
C ASP A 63 -34.80 9.64 -58.36
N TYR A 64 -36.08 9.87 -58.63
CA TYR A 64 -36.53 10.61 -59.82
C TYR A 64 -36.28 12.11 -59.74
N LYS A 65 -35.88 12.67 -58.60
CA LYS A 65 -35.75 14.13 -58.41
C LYS A 65 -34.37 14.68 -58.71
N ILE A 66 -33.35 13.82 -58.83
CA ILE A 66 -32.00 14.22 -59.22
C ILE A 66 -31.61 13.45 -60.47
N SER A 67 -31.29 14.20 -61.51
CA SER A 67 -30.79 13.72 -62.78
C SER A 67 -29.85 14.76 -63.34
N VAL A 68 -28.56 14.46 -63.32
CA VAL A 68 -27.46 15.36 -63.67
C VAL A 68 -26.63 14.69 -64.77
N PRO A 69 -26.74 15.14 -66.02
CA PRO A 69 -26.06 14.48 -67.15
C PRO A 69 -24.54 14.36 -66.97
N SER A 70 -24.03 13.14 -67.07
CA SER A 70 -22.59 12.84 -67.13
C SER A 70 -22.20 12.28 -68.50
N ASN A 71 -21.06 12.69 -69.03
CA ASN A 71 -20.58 12.29 -70.37
C ASN A 71 -19.95 10.89 -70.41
N GLN A 72 -20.09 10.08 -69.36
CA GLN A 72 -19.58 8.71 -69.34
C GLN A 72 -20.38 7.83 -70.32
N ARG A 73 -19.80 7.58 -71.50
CA ARG A 73 -20.22 6.51 -72.41
C ARG A 73 -19.92 5.18 -71.72
N GLY A 74 -20.95 4.42 -71.38
CA GLY A 74 -20.81 3.09 -70.81
C GLY A 74 -19.87 2.22 -71.64
N SER A 75 -18.74 1.84 -71.05
CA SER A 75 -18.07 0.60 -71.39
C SER A 75 -18.87 -0.53 -70.74
N SER A 76 -19.35 -1.45 -71.57
CA SER A 76 -20.10 -2.67 -71.26
C SER A 76 -21.61 -2.55 -71.00
N ILE A 77 -22.36 -3.11 -71.95
CA ILE A 77 -23.81 -3.34 -71.99
C ILE A 77 -24.29 -4.36 -70.93
N SER A 78 -23.42 -4.82 -70.03
CA SER A 78 -23.69 -5.88 -69.04
C SER A 78 -23.77 -5.42 -67.57
N GLN A 79 -23.67 -4.13 -67.26
CA GLN A 79 -23.87 -3.60 -65.90
C GLN A 79 -25.01 -2.57 -65.83
N ARG A 80 -26.24 -2.97 -66.16
CA ARG A 80 -27.47 -2.23 -65.78
C ARG A 80 -27.78 -2.35 -64.27
N GLY A 81 -26.74 -2.26 -63.43
CA GLY A 81 -26.82 -2.42 -61.97
C GLY A 81 -26.52 -1.15 -61.18
N SER A 82 -25.88 -0.12 -61.77
CA SER A 82 -25.45 1.07 -61.03
C SER A 82 -26.29 2.29 -61.39
N ALA A 83 -27.56 2.28 -61.01
CA ALA A 83 -28.46 3.44 -61.09
C ALA A 83 -28.26 4.33 -59.84
N GLY A 84 -27.19 5.12 -59.80
CA GLY A 84 -26.86 5.98 -58.66
C GLY A 84 -26.04 7.20 -59.02
N LEU A 85 -26.00 8.17 -58.10
CA LEU A 85 -25.12 9.34 -58.20
C LEU A 85 -23.65 8.89 -58.13
N THR A 86 -22.79 9.52 -58.94
CA THR A 86 -21.34 9.29 -58.97
C THR A 86 -20.57 10.59 -58.71
N THR A 87 -19.37 10.46 -58.15
CA THR A 87 -18.43 11.58 -57.91
C THR A 87 -17.47 11.80 -59.08
N ASP A 88 -17.35 10.81 -59.98
CA ASP A 88 -16.49 10.87 -61.15
C ASP A 88 -17.13 11.70 -62.28
N CYS A 89 -17.15 13.00 -62.04
CA CYS A 89 -17.70 14.01 -62.93
C CYS A 89 -16.54 14.79 -63.55
N PRO A 90 -16.21 14.55 -64.83
CA PRO A 90 -15.09 15.20 -65.50
C PRO A 90 -15.31 16.72 -65.56
N ASP A 91 -14.41 17.47 -64.92
CA ASP A 91 -14.53 18.92 -64.80
C ASP A 91 -14.59 19.59 -66.18
N GLY A 92 -15.53 20.52 -66.33
CA GLY A 92 -15.72 21.32 -67.54
C GLY A 92 -16.51 20.64 -68.66
N THR A 93 -16.67 19.30 -68.64
CA THR A 93 -17.39 18.58 -69.71
C THR A 93 -18.72 17.96 -69.27
N SER A 94 -18.87 17.59 -67.99
CA SER A 94 -20.14 17.12 -67.42
C SER A 94 -20.82 18.17 -66.55
N ASP A 95 -22.15 18.04 -66.41
CA ASP A 95 -22.90 18.79 -65.41
C ASP A 95 -22.60 18.22 -64.02
N GLN A 96 -22.64 19.06 -62.99
CA GLN A 96 -22.33 18.64 -61.63
C GLN A 96 -22.95 19.55 -60.58
N VAL A 97 -23.22 18.96 -59.42
CA VAL A 97 -23.63 19.68 -58.22
C VAL A 97 -22.48 19.64 -57.21
N ARG A 98 -22.13 20.80 -56.67
CA ARG A 98 -21.09 20.99 -55.66
C ARG A 98 -21.69 21.57 -54.39
N VAL A 99 -21.33 21.03 -53.23
CA VAL A 99 -21.80 21.51 -51.92
C VAL A 99 -20.61 21.98 -51.11
N TYR A 100 -20.58 23.25 -50.70
CA TYR A 100 -19.50 23.85 -49.93
C TYR A 100 -19.95 24.14 -48.49
N ASP A 101 -19.05 23.90 -47.52
CA ASP A 101 -19.28 24.08 -46.09
C ASP A 101 -19.12 25.54 -45.64
N GLY A 102 -20.01 26.40 -46.11
CA GLY A 102 -20.05 27.81 -45.71
C GLY A 102 -20.68 28.70 -46.77
N PRO A 103 -20.51 30.03 -46.67
CA PRO A 103 -21.25 30.98 -47.51
C PRO A 103 -20.72 31.11 -48.95
N GLY A 104 -19.50 30.63 -49.23
CA GLY A 104 -18.78 30.90 -50.48
C GLY A 104 -18.00 29.69 -51.02
N LYS A 105 -17.41 29.85 -52.21
CA LYS A 105 -16.68 28.79 -52.93
C LYS A 105 -15.27 28.55 -52.39
N ASP A 106 -14.75 29.48 -51.59
CA ASP A 106 -13.42 29.37 -50.95
C ASP A 106 -13.44 28.43 -49.72
N GLN A 107 -14.63 27.95 -49.36
CA GLN A 107 -14.86 27.03 -48.24
C GLN A 107 -14.67 25.57 -48.67
N PRO A 108 -14.49 24.63 -47.73
CA PRO A 108 -14.28 23.22 -48.06
C PRO A 108 -15.43 22.62 -48.88
N LEU A 109 -15.09 21.84 -49.91
CA LEU A 109 -16.06 21.08 -50.71
C LEU A 109 -16.47 19.81 -49.95
N LEU A 110 -17.75 19.70 -49.58
CA LEU A 110 -18.31 18.55 -48.87
C LEU A 110 -18.72 17.42 -49.81
N ALA A 111 -19.21 17.76 -50.99
CA ALA A 111 -19.67 16.78 -51.97
C ALA A 111 -19.62 17.36 -53.40
N LYS A 112 -19.30 16.49 -54.37
CA LYS A 112 -19.35 16.73 -55.82
C LYS A 112 -20.03 15.52 -56.46
N PHE A 113 -21.13 15.72 -57.19
CA PHE A 113 -21.83 14.59 -57.81
C PHE A 113 -22.53 14.93 -59.13
N CYS A 114 -22.72 13.88 -59.92
CA CYS A 114 -23.50 13.83 -61.17
C CYS A 114 -24.16 12.44 -61.30
N GLY A 115 -24.94 12.21 -62.36
CA GLY A 115 -25.73 10.99 -62.55
C GLY A 115 -27.16 11.12 -62.04
N ASP A 116 -27.83 9.97 -61.89
CA ASP A 116 -29.25 9.87 -61.54
C ASP A 116 -29.41 9.05 -60.25
N GLY A 117 -30.20 9.52 -59.28
CA GLY A 117 -30.48 8.75 -58.07
C GLY A 117 -30.75 9.56 -56.81
N VAL A 118 -30.70 8.87 -55.67
CA VAL A 118 -30.94 9.47 -54.34
C VAL A 118 -29.70 10.19 -53.82
N LEU A 119 -29.90 11.31 -53.13
CA LEU A 119 -28.86 12.01 -52.38
C LEU A 119 -28.99 11.68 -50.89
N GLN A 120 -28.02 10.95 -50.37
CA GLN A 120 -27.93 10.71 -48.93
C GLN A 120 -27.56 12.00 -48.17
N SER A 121 -27.70 11.97 -46.85
CA SER A 121 -27.63 13.18 -46.03
C SER A 121 -26.23 13.79 -45.95
N ILE A 122 -26.07 15.01 -46.46
CA ILE A 122 -24.89 15.85 -46.28
C ILE A 122 -25.18 16.82 -45.12
N VAL A 123 -24.32 16.82 -44.10
CA VAL A 123 -24.49 17.64 -42.90
C VAL A 123 -23.37 18.68 -42.84
N SER A 124 -23.71 19.96 -42.78
CA SER A 124 -22.73 21.04 -42.65
C SER A 124 -22.14 21.16 -41.25
N SER A 125 -20.94 21.73 -41.14
CA SER A 125 -20.34 22.06 -39.83
C SER A 125 -21.01 23.28 -39.19
N GLY A 126 -21.52 24.20 -40.02
CA GLY A 126 -22.08 25.49 -39.61
C GLY A 126 -23.52 25.75 -40.06
N PRO A 127 -24.04 26.97 -39.78
CA PRO A 127 -25.38 27.40 -40.17
C PRO A 127 -25.49 27.89 -41.63
N GLU A 128 -24.42 27.81 -42.41
CA GLU A 128 -24.35 28.32 -43.79
C GLU A 128 -23.81 27.24 -44.73
N VAL A 129 -24.43 27.10 -45.91
CA VAL A 129 -24.01 26.18 -46.98
C VAL A 129 -24.23 26.85 -48.33
N LEU A 130 -23.31 26.60 -49.26
CA LEU A 130 -23.47 26.95 -50.67
C LEU A 130 -23.65 25.68 -51.49
N VAL A 131 -24.79 25.56 -52.17
CA VAL A 131 -25.00 24.54 -53.20
C VAL A 131 -24.83 25.20 -54.57
N GLN A 132 -24.00 24.63 -55.42
CA GLN A 132 -23.75 25.11 -56.77
C GLN A 132 -24.16 24.05 -57.79
N LEU A 133 -25.07 24.42 -58.69
CA LEU A 133 -25.33 23.66 -59.91
C LEU A 133 -24.49 24.27 -61.02
N TYR A 134 -23.57 23.49 -61.57
CA TYR A 134 -22.77 23.83 -62.74
C TYR A 134 -23.22 23.00 -63.93
N SER A 135 -23.65 23.66 -65.01
CA SER A 135 -23.94 23.01 -66.28
C SER A 135 -22.87 23.34 -67.32
N ALA A 136 -22.23 22.31 -67.84
CA ALA A 136 -21.18 22.43 -68.83
C ALA A 136 -21.71 22.92 -70.19
N PRO A 137 -20.89 23.64 -70.98
CA PRO A 137 -21.30 24.11 -72.31
C PRO A 137 -21.56 22.96 -73.30
N TYR A 138 -20.88 21.82 -73.13
CA TYR A 138 -20.93 20.67 -74.03
C TYR A 138 -21.60 19.43 -73.38
N SER A 139 -22.45 19.61 -72.36
CA SER A 139 -23.15 18.47 -71.76
C SER A 139 -24.14 17.81 -72.74
N VAL A 140 -24.31 16.49 -72.58
CA VAL A 140 -25.26 15.69 -73.37
C VAL A 140 -26.68 16.16 -73.07
N LEU A 141 -27.48 16.35 -74.14
CA LEU A 141 -28.90 16.64 -74.02
C LEU A 141 -29.62 15.37 -73.52
N GLY A 142 -30.02 15.40 -72.25
CA GLY A 142 -30.76 14.32 -71.58
C GLY A 142 -31.70 14.89 -70.54
N SER A 143 -32.36 14.04 -69.74
CA SER A 143 -33.15 14.55 -68.63
C SER A 143 -32.23 15.22 -67.61
N SER A 144 -32.49 16.48 -67.27
CA SER A 144 -31.62 17.29 -66.41
C SER A 144 -32.48 18.05 -65.40
N ARG A 145 -32.56 17.56 -64.16
CA ARG A 145 -33.39 18.16 -63.10
C ARG A 145 -32.76 17.88 -61.75
N VAL A 146 -32.82 18.85 -60.84
CA VAL A 146 -32.31 18.70 -59.48
C VAL A 146 -33.32 19.31 -58.51
N GLU A 147 -33.78 18.51 -57.56
CA GLU A 147 -34.42 19.00 -56.33
C GLU A 147 -33.69 18.42 -55.12
N ILE A 148 -33.17 19.29 -54.24
CA ILE A 148 -32.53 18.90 -52.98
C ILE A 148 -33.35 19.51 -51.84
N GLU A 149 -33.65 18.70 -50.85
CA GLU A 149 -34.33 19.14 -49.63
C GLU A 149 -33.29 19.49 -48.57
N ALA A 150 -33.40 20.69 -48.00
CA ALA A 150 -32.55 21.15 -46.92
C ALA A 150 -33.37 21.43 -45.66
N THR A 151 -32.95 20.84 -44.54
CA THR A 151 -33.54 21.02 -43.21
C THR A 151 -32.49 21.54 -42.22
N VAL A 152 -32.93 22.04 -41.07
CA VAL A 152 -32.05 22.55 -40.01
C VAL A 152 -32.14 21.63 -38.81
N ARG A 153 -30.99 21.19 -38.31
CA ARG A 153 -30.87 20.47 -37.05
C ARG A 153 -30.28 21.40 -35.99
N PHE A 154 -30.93 21.48 -34.83
CA PHE A 154 -30.41 22.20 -33.68
C PHE A 154 -29.81 21.23 -32.67
N GLU A 155 -28.52 21.36 -32.39
CA GLU A 155 -27.84 20.58 -31.35
C GLU A 155 -27.52 21.47 -30.14
N PRO A 156 -27.68 20.97 -28.89
CA PRO A 156 -27.30 21.71 -27.70
C PRO A 156 -25.77 21.88 -27.63
N GLU A 157 -25.32 23.08 -27.28
CA GLU A 157 -23.90 23.41 -27.19
C GLU A 157 -23.17 22.68 -26.04
N THR A 158 -23.93 22.04 -25.13
CA THR A 158 -23.38 21.23 -24.03
C THR A 158 -22.76 19.91 -24.47
N VAL A 159 -23.09 19.40 -25.66
CA VAL A 159 -22.39 18.24 -26.26
C VAL A 159 -21.05 18.67 -26.87
N SER A 160 -20.88 19.99 -27.04
CA SER A 160 -19.78 20.67 -27.72
C SER A 160 -18.68 21.12 -26.76
N TYR A 161 -18.36 20.35 -25.70
CA TYR A 161 -17.33 20.72 -24.72
C TYR A 161 -15.94 21.05 -25.33
N MET A 162 -15.72 20.77 -26.62
CA MET A 162 -14.46 21.08 -27.32
C MET A 162 -14.62 21.83 -28.66
N GLN A 163 -15.84 22.20 -29.09
CA GLN A 163 -16.12 22.56 -30.50
C GLN A 163 -16.17 24.08 -30.78
N LYS A 164 -15.26 24.84 -30.18
CA LYS A 164 -15.32 26.32 -30.21
C LYS A 164 -14.81 26.95 -31.51
N GLU A 165 -13.97 26.26 -32.28
CA GLU A 165 -13.51 26.68 -33.61
C GLU A 165 -13.87 25.62 -34.66
N ARG A 166 -14.94 25.86 -35.43
CA ARG A 166 -15.46 24.89 -36.41
C ARG A 166 -14.69 24.85 -37.72
N SER A 167 -13.82 25.82 -37.98
CA SER A 167 -13.07 25.92 -39.25
C SER A 167 -11.87 24.97 -39.33
N ARG A 168 -11.45 24.35 -38.21
CA ARG A 168 -10.37 23.34 -38.18
C ARG A 168 -10.75 22.22 -37.20
N CYS A 169 -10.86 20.99 -37.69
CA CYS A 169 -11.07 19.79 -36.85
C CYS A 169 -9.77 19.42 -36.11
N SER A 170 -9.39 20.25 -35.12
CA SER A 170 -8.18 20.04 -34.31
C SER A 170 -8.46 20.47 -32.87
N TYR A 171 -8.35 19.51 -31.95
CA TYR A 171 -8.67 19.71 -30.54
C TYR A 171 -7.42 19.49 -29.69
N VAL A 172 -7.16 20.41 -28.77
CA VAL A 172 -6.06 20.31 -27.80
C VAL A 172 -6.63 20.25 -26.39
N ILE A 173 -6.50 19.08 -25.76
CA ILE A 173 -7.00 18.76 -24.44
C ILE A 173 -5.83 18.85 -23.46
N ASP A 174 -5.71 20.01 -22.83
CA ASP A 174 -4.66 20.31 -21.84
C ASP A 174 -5.21 20.12 -20.43
N ALA A 175 -4.61 19.21 -19.65
CA ALA A 175 -5.02 18.88 -18.28
C ALA A 175 -4.85 20.03 -17.27
N ASN A 176 -4.07 21.08 -17.59
CA ASN A 176 -3.98 22.29 -16.77
C ASN A 176 -5.11 23.29 -17.06
N ARG A 177 -5.67 23.27 -18.27
CA ARG A 177 -6.68 24.25 -18.73
C ARG A 177 -8.10 23.67 -18.77
N HIS A 178 -8.20 22.36 -18.98
CA HIS A 178 -9.45 21.63 -19.15
C HIS A 178 -9.63 20.62 -18.02
N ARG A 179 -10.80 19.96 -17.98
CA ARG A 179 -11.07 18.89 -17.03
C ARG A 179 -10.11 17.72 -17.26
N ARG A 180 -9.69 17.07 -16.17
CA ARG A 180 -8.83 15.89 -16.20
C ARG A 180 -9.52 14.59 -16.66
N GLN A 181 -10.81 14.66 -17.01
CA GLN A 181 -11.56 13.56 -17.59
C GLN A 181 -12.65 14.11 -18.53
N GLY A 182 -13.03 13.33 -19.54
CA GLY A 182 -14.07 13.74 -20.49
C GLY A 182 -14.42 12.69 -21.53
N VAL A 183 -15.30 13.09 -22.45
CA VAL A 183 -15.76 12.29 -23.58
C VAL A 183 -15.42 12.99 -24.89
N ILE A 184 -15.00 12.21 -25.87
CA ILE A 184 -14.76 12.62 -27.25
C ILE A 184 -15.70 11.83 -28.14
N VAL A 185 -16.31 12.53 -29.09
CA VAL A 185 -17.19 11.94 -30.09
C VAL A 185 -16.61 12.24 -31.46
N SER A 186 -16.76 11.31 -32.40
CA SER A 186 -16.45 11.54 -33.81
C SER A 186 -17.23 12.76 -34.35
N PRO A 187 -16.69 13.46 -35.38
CA PRO A 187 -17.42 14.56 -36.02
C PRO A 187 -18.80 14.10 -36.51
N LYS A 188 -19.84 14.87 -36.19
CA LYS A 188 -21.23 14.59 -36.61
C LYS A 188 -21.64 15.29 -37.92
N TYR A 189 -20.71 15.97 -38.56
CA TYR A 189 -20.90 16.66 -39.83
C TYR A 189 -20.06 15.97 -40.91
N THR A 190 -20.43 16.17 -42.17
CA THR A 190 -19.71 15.61 -43.31
C THR A 190 -18.33 16.26 -43.38
N MET A 191 -17.28 15.44 -43.36
CA MET A 191 -15.90 15.90 -43.48
C MET A 191 -15.48 15.91 -44.96
N PRO A 192 -14.66 16.88 -45.42
CA PRO A 192 -14.14 16.90 -46.79
C PRO A 192 -13.23 15.69 -47.10
N GLU A 193 -13.03 15.39 -48.38
CA GLU A 193 -12.09 14.35 -48.83
C GLU A 193 -10.66 14.67 -48.44
N ASN A 194 -9.88 13.62 -48.13
CA ASN A 194 -8.48 13.73 -47.69
C ASN A 194 -8.29 14.70 -46.51
N SER A 195 -9.31 14.87 -45.68
CA SER A 195 -9.25 15.67 -44.48
C SER A 195 -8.97 14.80 -43.26
N SER A 196 -8.52 15.42 -42.17
CA SER A 196 -8.31 14.70 -40.91
C SER A 196 -8.71 15.53 -39.71
N CYS A 197 -9.29 14.87 -38.72
CA CYS A 197 -9.57 15.43 -37.42
C CYS A 197 -8.53 14.97 -36.40
N THR A 198 -7.94 15.91 -35.66
CA THR A 198 -6.87 15.62 -34.69
C THR A 198 -7.32 15.91 -33.27
N TYR A 199 -6.98 15.03 -32.33
CA TYR A 199 -7.22 15.18 -30.90
C TYR A 199 -5.89 14.99 -30.18
N LYS A 200 -5.36 16.05 -29.57
CA LYS A 200 -4.08 16.05 -28.87
C LYS A 200 -4.32 16.19 -27.37
N PHE A 201 -3.79 15.27 -26.59
CA PHE A 201 -3.85 15.27 -25.14
C PHE A 201 -2.51 15.69 -24.56
N ILE A 202 -2.54 16.59 -23.59
CA ILE A 202 -1.36 17.13 -22.92
C ILE A 202 -1.60 17.05 -21.41
N GLY A 203 -0.83 16.19 -20.74
CA GLY A 203 -0.82 16.04 -19.29
C GLY A 203 -0.25 17.28 -18.59
N ALA A 204 -0.64 17.48 -17.34
CA ALA A 204 -0.23 18.60 -16.52
C ALA A 204 1.21 18.45 -16.02
N SER A 205 1.67 17.21 -15.87
CA SER A 205 3.03 16.85 -15.44
C SER A 205 3.60 15.73 -16.30
N SER A 206 4.91 15.51 -16.24
CA SER A 206 5.58 14.37 -16.88
C SER A 206 5.14 13.00 -16.33
N TYR A 207 4.51 12.99 -15.16
CA TYR A 207 3.97 11.79 -14.51
C TYR A 207 2.51 11.52 -14.89
N ASP A 208 1.86 12.43 -15.60
CA ASP A 208 0.52 12.15 -16.09
C ASP A 208 0.58 11.06 -17.17
N ARG A 209 -0.40 10.17 -17.14
CA ARG A 209 -0.68 9.20 -18.19
C ARG A 209 -2.13 9.37 -18.64
N ILE A 210 -2.38 9.18 -19.91
CA ILE A 210 -3.71 9.34 -20.51
C ILE A 210 -4.31 7.94 -20.63
N TRP A 211 -5.35 7.68 -19.83
CA TRP A 211 -6.15 6.46 -19.89
C TRP A 211 -7.33 6.68 -20.82
N ILE A 212 -7.47 5.83 -21.83
CA ILE A 212 -8.48 5.95 -22.89
C ILE A 212 -9.17 4.60 -23.11
N TYR A 213 -10.48 4.63 -23.28
CA TYR A 213 -11.24 3.46 -23.72
C TYR A 213 -12.44 3.87 -24.59
N PHE A 214 -12.80 2.98 -25.52
CA PHE A 214 -13.91 3.20 -26.43
C PHE A 214 -15.20 2.70 -25.78
N VAL A 215 -16.20 3.57 -25.68
CA VAL A 215 -17.56 3.20 -25.30
C VAL A 215 -18.26 2.54 -26.49
N SER A 216 -18.03 3.07 -27.68
CA SER A 216 -18.50 2.50 -28.93
C SER A 216 -17.53 2.82 -30.06
N TYR A 217 -17.44 1.90 -31.03
CA TYR A 217 -16.76 2.08 -32.29
C TYR A 217 -17.55 1.33 -33.36
N LEU A 218 -17.89 2.00 -34.45
CA LEU A 218 -18.58 1.44 -35.60
C LEU A 218 -17.86 1.89 -36.86
N SER A 219 -17.37 0.96 -37.66
CA SER A 219 -16.81 1.23 -38.99
C SER A 219 -17.36 0.19 -39.96
N ARG A 220 -17.80 0.61 -41.15
CA ARG A 220 -18.26 -0.30 -42.20
C ARG A 220 -17.15 -0.56 -43.21
N THR A 221 -17.19 -1.73 -43.85
CA THR A 221 -16.27 -2.12 -44.94
C THR A 221 -17.04 -2.16 -46.26
N MET A 222 -16.41 -1.78 -47.37
CA MET A 222 -16.98 -2.02 -48.71
C MET A 222 -17.14 -3.52 -48.93
N GLN A 223 -18.34 -3.96 -49.29
CA GLN A 223 -18.57 -5.33 -49.75
C GLN A 223 -18.07 -5.43 -51.20
N LYS A 224 -16.76 -5.68 -51.41
CA LYS A 224 -16.21 -5.88 -52.76
C LYS A 224 -16.80 -7.18 -53.33
N SER A 225 -17.41 -7.07 -54.52
CA SER A 225 -17.88 -8.23 -55.29
C SER A 225 -16.71 -9.17 -55.56
N SER A 226 -16.91 -10.44 -55.24
CA SER A 226 -15.91 -11.50 -55.16
C SER A 226 -15.17 -11.74 -56.49
N THR A 227 -14.03 -11.08 -56.67
CA THR A 227 -12.86 -11.55 -57.42
C THR A 227 -11.68 -10.65 -57.03
N VAL A 228 -10.52 -11.26 -56.78
CA VAL A 228 -9.20 -10.67 -56.43
C VAL A 228 -8.82 -10.82 -54.95
N THR A 229 -7.93 -11.80 -54.74
CA THR A 229 -6.96 -12.08 -53.65
C THR A 229 -7.14 -11.41 -52.28
N GLU A 230 -7.18 -12.26 -51.25
CA GLU A 230 -7.38 -12.04 -49.80
C GLU A 230 -6.31 -11.19 -49.07
N ASP A 231 -5.75 -10.14 -49.68
CA ASP A 231 -4.62 -9.42 -49.06
C ASP A 231 -4.64 -7.90 -49.31
N ASP A 232 -5.80 -7.26 -49.13
CA ASP A 232 -5.85 -5.79 -49.07
C ASP A 232 -6.67 -5.32 -47.87
N ASP A 233 -6.00 -5.41 -46.73
CA ASP A 233 -6.38 -4.93 -45.41
C ASP A 233 -6.22 -3.38 -45.40
N THR A 234 -6.86 -2.71 -46.36
CA THR A 234 -6.76 -1.25 -46.60
C THR A 234 -8.01 -0.53 -46.12
N CYS A 235 -7.81 0.55 -45.37
CA CYS A 235 -8.92 1.39 -44.92
C CYS A 235 -9.51 2.17 -46.12
N ASP A 236 -10.73 1.85 -46.53
CA ASP A 236 -11.34 2.47 -47.73
C ASP A 236 -11.93 3.86 -47.43
N TYR A 237 -12.75 3.99 -46.37
CA TYR A 237 -13.53 5.22 -46.11
C TYR A 237 -12.88 6.17 -45.10
N SER A 238 -12.46 5.60 -43.98
CA SER A 238 -11.88 6.36 -42.88
C SER A 238 -10.96 5.47 -42.07
N LYS A 239 -9.95 6.08 -41.47
CA LYS A 239 -9.04 5.42 -40.54
C LYS A 239 -8.87 6.22 -39.27
N LEU A 240 -8.89 5.53 -38.13
CA LEU A 240 -8.58 6.11 -36.84
C LEU A 240 -7.20 5.64 -36.39
N GLU A 241 -6.29 6.58 -36.19
CA GLU A 241 -4.92 6.32 -35.79
C GLU A 241 -4.69 6.85 -34.37
N MET A 242 -4.03 6.06 -33.54
CA MET A 242 -3.63 6.41 -32.18
C MET A 242 -2.10 6.44 -32.08
N PHE A 243 -1.54 7.48 -31.44
CA PHE A 243 -0.10 7.73 -31.37
C PHE A 243 0.31 8.10 -29.94
N ASN A 244 1.40 7.49 -29.45
CA ASN A 244 2.15 8.05 -28.33
C ASN A 244 2.93 9.26 -28.84
N SER A 245 2.61 10.45 -28.33
CA SER A 245 3.18 11.71 -28.82
C SER A 245 4.50 12.02 -28.10
N HIS A 246 5.45 11.08 -28.10
CA HIS A 246 6.78 11.33 -27.51
C HIS A 246 7.79 11.92 -28.48
N ASP A 247 7.66 11.66 -29.79
CA ASP A 247 8.64 12.17 -30.75
C ASP A 247 8.01 12.66 -32.05
N LYS A 248 8.64 13.70 -32.62
CA LYS A 248 8.62 13.94 -34.06
C LYS A 248 8.93 12.59 -34.74
N TRP A 249 8.16 12.22 -35.76
CA TRP A 249 8.48 11.15 -36.72
C TRP A 249 10.00 10.96 -36.97
N PRO A 250 10.51 9.75 -37.28
CA PRO A 250 10.32 8.41 -36.72
C PRO A 250 11.66 7.81 -36.17
N MET A 251 11.63 6.51 -35.81
CA MET A 251 12.75 5.58 -35.51
C MET A 251 13.30 5.61 -34.08
N VAL A 252 12.99 4.57 -33.28
CA VAL A 252 13.96 3.59 -32.74
C VAL A 252 13.18 2.39 -32.20
N ASP A 253 13.61 1.21 -32.65
CA ASP A 253 13.21 -0.13 -32.25
C ASP A 253 13.74 -0.46 -30.84
N ILE A 254 12.96 -1.15 -30.01
CA ILE A 254 13.38 -2.18 -29.03
C ILE A 254 12.12 -2.94 -28.56
N SER A 255 12.04 -4.15 -29.09
CA SER A 255 11.32 -5.37 -28.70
C SER A 255 10.67 -5.48 -27.31
N GLU A 256 9.43 -5.98 -27.38
CA GLU A 256 8.64 -6.78 -26.42
C GLU A 256 7.82 -6.05 -25.33
N GLY A 257 6.59 -5.66 -25.70
CA GLY A 257 5.50 -5.40 -24.77
C GLY A 257 4.30 -4.63 -25.35
N PHE A 258 3.50 -5.29 -26.21
CA PHE A 258 2.16 -4.90 -26.73
C PHE A 258 1.97 -3.50 -27.35
N ASP A 259 1.57 -3.50 -28.63
CA ASP A 259 1.02 -2.41 -29.45
C ASP A 259 2.06 -1.43 -30.08
N ASN A 260 2.59 -1.80 -31.25
CA ASN A 260 3.38 -0.92 -32.12
C ASN A 260 2.54 0.31 -32.52
N PHE A 261 2.93 1.49 -32.03
CA PHE A 261 2.35 2.75 -32.46
C PHE A 261 2.89 3.15 -33.84
N PRO A 262 2.09 3.74 -34.74
CA PRO A 262 0.67 4.03 -34.56
C PRO A 262 -0.23 2.80 -34.62
N MET A 263 -1.22 2.75 -33.73
CA MET A 263 -2.30 1.76 -33.83
C MET A 263 -3.34 2.28 -34.83
N GLU A 264 -3.74 1.46 -35.78
CA GLU A 264 -4.67 1.81 -36.85
C GLU A 264 -5.97 0.99 -36.75
N PHE A 265 -7.10 1.68 -36.79
CA PHE A 265 -8.44 1.08 -36.70
C PHE A 265 -9.31 1.50 -37.89
N CYS A 266 -9.86 0.51 -38.58
CA CYS A 266 -10.81 0.68 -39.67
C CYS A 266 -11.50 -0.64 -40.01
N GLY A 267 -12.61 -0.56 -40.74
CA GLY A 267 -13.38 -1.73 -41.16
C GLY A 267 -13.97 -2.52 -39.99
N GLU A 268 -14.31 -3.78 -40.24
CA GLU A 268 -14.94 -4.66 -39.25
C GLU A 268 -13.93 -5.55 -38.50
N THR A 269 -12.70 -5.68 -39.02
CA THR A 269 -11.64 -6.56 -38.48
C THR A 269 -10.73 -5.83 -37.50
N ARG A 270 -10.36 -4.57 -37.78
CA ARG A 270 -9.42 -3.78 -36.96
C ARG A 270 -10.17 -2.85 -36.00
N ILE A 271 -10.86 -3.45 -35.04
CA ILE A 271 -11.62 -2.72 -34.01
C ILE A 271 -10.76 -2.39 -32.77
N PRO A 272 -10.94 -1.22 -32.14
CA PRO A 272 -10.25 -0.89 -30.90
C PRO A 272 -10.80 -1.70 -29.72
N ARG A 273 -10.05 -1.75 -28.62
CA ARG A 273 -10.52 -2.29 -27.34
C ARG A 273 -11.65 -1.41 -26.81
N MET A 274 -12.76 -2.05 -26.45
CA MET A 274 -13.99 -1.37 -26.05
C MET A 274 -14.43 -1.78 -24.65
N CYS A 275 -15.05 -0.84 -23.96
CA CYS A 275 -15.72 -1.00 -22.67
C CYS A 275 -17.20 -0.59 -22.80
N PRO A 276 -18.04 -1.36 -23.51
CA PRO A 276 -19.37 -0.93 -23.94
C PRO A 276 -20.37 -0.74 -22.79
N HIS A 277 -20.19 -1.45 -21.68
CA HIS A 277 -21.05 -1.35 -20.49
C HIS A 277 -20.98 0.02 -19.79
N THR A 278 -20.04 0.88 -20.19
CA THR A 278 -20.00 2.28 -19.72
C THR A 278 -21.03 3.17 -20.42
N ALA A 279 -21.65 2.72 -21.52
CA ALA A 279 -22.65 3.48 -22.26
C ALA A 279 -23.89 3.83 -21.41
N ASP A 280 -24.25 2.94 -20.47
CA ASP A 280 -25.41 3.11 -19.58
C ASP A 280 -25.19 4.14 -18.48
N TYR A 281 -23.94 4.57 -18.27
CA TYR A 281 -23.57 5.49 -17.20
C TYR A 281 -23.22 6.87 -17.76
N PRO A 282 -23.53 7.97 -17.03
CA PRO A 282 -23.09 9.30 -17.43
C PRO A 282 -21.56 9.38 -17.62
N PRO A 283 -21.06 10.33 -18.44
CA PRO A 283 -19.63 10.55 -18.69
C PRO A 283 -18.72 10.67 -17.47
N MET A 284 -19.29 11.03 -16.31
CA MET A 284 -18.57 11.27 -15.05
C MET A 284 -18.81 10.18 -14.00
N TYR A 285 -19.55 9.13 -14.35
CA TYR A 285 -19.87 8.03 -13.44
C TYR A 285 -19.18 6.75 -13.91
N SER A 286 -18.59 6.04 -12.96
CA SER A 286 -18.00 4.74 -13.23
C SER A 286 -19.07 3.65 -13.10
N PRO A 287 -19.08 2.68 -14.03
CA PRO A 287 -19.93 1.51 -13.91
C PRO A 287 -19.63 0.69 -12.65
N GLY A 288 -20.57 -0.16 -12.24
CA GLY A 288 -20.36 -1.11 -11.13
C GLY A 288 -19.26 -2.16 -11.40
N ARG A 289 -18.89 -2.36 -12.66
CA ARG A 289 -17.72 -3.14 -13.11
C ARG A 289 -16.73 -2.20 -13.80
N PRO A 290 -15.48 -2.09 -13.35
CA PRO A 290 -14.50 -1.17 -13.95
C PRO A 290 -13.96 -1.71 -15.29
N CYS A 291 -13.57 -0.81 -16.20
CA CYS A 291 -12.92 -1.16 -17.46
C CYS A 291 -11.49 -1.62 -17.19
N LYS A 292 -11.15 -2.85 -17.58
CA LYS A 292 -9.81 -3.41 -17.29
C LYS A 292 -8.75 -2.89 -18.27
N PHE A 293 -7.55 -2.64 -17.76
CA PHE A 293 -6.34 -2.44 -18.56
C PHE A 293 -5.46 -3.70 -18.45
N PRO A 294 -4.91 -4.26 -19.55
CA PRO A 294 -4.96 -3.74 -20.93
C PRO A 294 -6.13 -4.26 -21.79
N GLU A 295 -7.00 -5.13 -21.27
CA GLU A 295 -8.00 -5.87 -22.06
C GLU A 295 -9.09 -5.01 -22.73
N GLU A 296 -9.62 -4.01 -22.01
CA GLU A 296 -10.76 -3.18 -22.44
C GLU A 296 -10.38 -1.70 -22.62
N SER A 297 -9.10 -1.34 -22.39
CA SER A 297 -8.63 0.03 -22.37
C SER A 297 -7.15 0.19 -22.72
N TYR A 298 -6.75 1.44 -22.95
CA TYR A 298 -5.40 1.86 -23.36
C TYR A 298 -4.82 2.87 -22.37
N LEU A 299 -3.52 2.77 -22.11
CA LEU A 299 -2.78 3.71 -21.29
C LEU A 299 -1.59 4.25 -22.09
N SER A 300 -1.44 5.57 -22.16
CA SER A 300 -0.30 6.17 -22.85
C SER A 300 1.01 5.82 -22.14
N SER A 301 2.13 5.82 -22.87
CA SER A 301 3.48 5.66 -22.28
C SER A 301 3.99 6.96 -21.65
N GLY A 302 3.47 8.11 -22.09
CA GLY A 302 3.91 9.45 -21.72
C GLY A 302 2.78 10.40 -21.31
N PRO A 303 3.14 11.66 -21.00
CA PRO A 303 2.18 12.72 -20.69
C PRO A 303 1.50 13.29 -21.93
N THR A 304 1.83 12.82 -23.13
CA THR A 304 1.30 13.32 -24.39
C THR A 304 0.79 12.16 -25.24
N PHE A 305 -0.40 12.33 -25.79
CA PHE A 305 -1.06 11.32 -26.62
C PHE A 305 -1.81 12.02 -27.75
N ALA A 306 -1.97 11.35 -28.90
CA ALA A 306 -2.71 11.91 -30.01
C ALA A 306 -3.58 10.86 -30.70
N MET A 307 -4.74 11.31 -31.18
CA MET A 307 -5.62 10.54 -32.06
C MET A 307 -5.84 11.33 -33.35
N LYS A 308 -5.80 10.65 -34.49
CA LYS A 308 -6.07 11.24 -35.80
C LYS A 308 -7.12 10.40 -36.51
N HIS A 309 -8.26 11.00 -36.81
CA HIS A 309 -9.30 10.40 -37.64
C HIS A 309 -9.17 10.97 -39.05
N THR A 310 -8.74 10.16 -40.01
CA THR A 310 -8.55 10.56 -41.41
C THR A 310 -9.75 10.08 -42.24
N PHE A 311 -10.26 10.95 -43.10
CA PHE A 311 -11.38 10.70 -44.01
C PHE A 311 -10.80 10.64 -45.43
N LEU A 312 -10.87 9.47 -46.06
CA LEU A 312 -10.16 9.18 -47.31
C LEU A 312 -11.03 9.46 -48.53
N THR A 313 -12.28 8.99 -48.54
CA THR A 313 -13.24 9.22 -49.63
C THR A 313 -14.56 9.77 -49.10
N THR A 314 -15.16 10.72 -49.82
CA THR A 314 -16.51 11.24 -49.56
C THR A 314 -17.55 10.71 -50.54
N LEU A 315 -17.37 9.45 -50.94
CA LEU A 315 -18.44 8.48 -51.16
C LEU A 315 -18.76 8.13 -52.61
N ASP A 316 -18.66 6.83 -52.89
CA ASP A 316 -19.77 6.11 -53.50
C ASP A 316 -20.92 6.05 -52.48
N VAL A 317 -21.81 7.05 -52.54
CA VAL A 317 -23.12 7.20 -51.86
C VAL A 317 -23.10 7.48 -50.33
N VAL A 318 -23.32 8.77 -50.00
CA VAL A 318 -23.18 9.53 -48.73
C VAL A 318 -23.96 9.05 -47.48
N ASP A 319 -23.85 7.80 -47.04
CA ASP A 319 -24.32 7.46 -45.67
C ASP A 319 -23.31 7.99 -44.62
N LEU A 320 -23.75 8.85 -43.69
CA LEU A 320 -22.93 9.34 -42.57
C LEU A 320 -22.44 8.18 -41.66
N PHE A 321 -23.08 7.01 -41.76
CA PHE A 321 -22.66 5.76 -41.13
C PHE A 321 -21.56 5.00 -41.89
N SER A 322 -21.09 5.48 -43.04
CA SER A 322 -19.97 4.89 -43.77
C SER A 322 -18.61 5.23 -43.16
N TYR A 323 -18.50 6.36 -42.43
CA TYR A 323 -17.30 6.69 -41.66
C TYR A 323 -17.27 5.98 -40.32
N SER A 324 -16.05 5.84 -39.77
CA SER A 324 -15.86 5.31 -38.43
C SER A 324 -16.45 6.28 -37.40
N ASN A 325 -17.46 5.81 -36.68
CA ASN A 325 -18.15 6.53 -35.62
C ASN A 325 -17.69 6.00 -34.26
N PHE A 326 -17.30 6.89 -33.36
CA PHE A 326 -16.78 6.48 -32.07
C PHE A 326 -17.17 7.42 -30.94
N ILE A 327 -17.28 6.83 -29.74
CA ILE A 327 -17.39 7.52 -28.47
C ILE A 327 -16.25 7.04 -27.59
N VAL A 328 -15.41 7.96 -27.16
CA VAL A 328 -14.19 7.68 -26.40
C VAL A 328 -14.24 8.42 -25.08
N ARG A 329 -13.91 7.73 -23.98
CA ARG A 329 -13.66 8.35 -22.68
C ARG A 329 -12.18 8.46 -22.44
N TYR A 330 -11.77 9.57 -21.82
CA TYR A 330 -10.38 9.79 -21.42
C TYR A 330 -10.30 10.28 -19.97
N GLU A 331 -9.20 9.94 -19.30
CA GLU A 331 -8.83 10.45 -17.98
C GLU A 331 -7.31 10.62 -17.88
N PHE A 332 -6.87 11.71 -17.24
CA PHE A 332 -5.47 11.97 -16.93
C PHE A 332 -5.12 11.40 -15.54
N VAL A 333 -4.44 10.25 -15.55
CA VAL A 333 -4.02 9.50 -14.37
C VAL A 333 -2.69 10.04 -13.86
N ASP A 334 -2.64 10.50 -12.60
CA ASP A 334 -1.41 10.95 -11.95
C ASP A 334 -0.63 9.72 -11.43
N THR A 335 0.53 9.44 -12.03
CA THR A 335 1.42 8.33 -11.62
C THR A 335 2.55 8.77 -10.71
N ARG A 336 2.55 10.04 -10.26
CA ARG A 336 3.58 10.55 -9.35
C ARG A 336 3.46 9.85 -8.00
N GLN A 337 4.61 9.44 -7.48
CA GLN A 337 4.76 8.90 -6.14
C GLN A 337 6.03 9.46 -5.54
N ASP A 338 5.95 9.96 -4.31
CA ASP A 338 7.08 10.55 -3.61
C ASP A 338 8.03 9.47 -3.07
N GLY A 339 9.33 9.76 -3.06
CA GLY A 339 10.35 8.85 -2.52
C GLY A 339 10.87 7.81 -3.53
N VAL A 340 11.90 7.08 -3.11
CA VAL A 340 12.59 6.10 -3.95
C VAL A 340 11.74 4.83 -4.05
N ALA A 341 11.47 4.37 -5.27
CA ALA A 341 10.70 3.14 -5.50
C ALA A 341 11.45 1.91 -4.97
N ILE A 342 10.73 1.01 -4.30
CA ILE A 342 11.27 -0.30 -3.91
C ILE A 342 10.98 -1.30 -5.04
N SER A 343 12.03 -1.96 -5.54
CA SER A 343 11.92 -2.93 -6.64
C SER A 343 10.88 -4.02 -6.36
N ARG A 344 10.12 -4.41 -7.39
CA ARG A 344 9.07 -5.45 -7.33
C ARG A 344 7.87 -5.12 -6.43
N THR A 345 7.69 -3.85 -6.08
CA THR A 345 6.50 -3.36 -5.38
C THR A 345 5.79 -2.34 -6.26
N GLU A 346 4.47 -2.17 -6.08
CA GLU A 346 3.69 -1.26 -6.91
C GLU A 346 3.66 0.18 -6.39
N CYS A 347 3.73 0.35 -5.07
CA CYS A 347 3.62 1.65 -4.42
C CYS A 347 4.49 1.80 -3.16
N ASP A 348 5.38 0.85 -2.86
CA ASP A 348 6.25 0.98 -1.69
C ASP A 348 7.40 1.96 -1.98
N ARG A 349 7.69 2.80 -0.99
CA ARG A 349 8.59 3.94 -1.13
C ARG A 349 9.56 4.01 0.03
N ARG A 350 10.80 4.41 -0.26
CA ARG A 350 11.87 4.58 0.73
C ARG A 350 12.32 6.03 0.81
N PHE A 351 12.51 6.50 2.04
CA PHE A 351 13.04 7.81 2.42
C PHE A 351 14.23 7.59 3.37
N ASP A 352 15.38 8.17 3.03
CA ASP A 352 16.60 8.06 3.83
C ASP A 352 16.96 9.46 4.38
N SER A 353 17.22 9.53 5.68
CA SER A 353 17.61 10.78 6.36
C SER A 353 18.86 11.44 5.80
N ARG A 354 19.70 10.69 5.07
CA ARG A 354 20.89 11.22 4.38
C ARG A 354 20.54 12.06 3.16
N THR A 355 19.38 11.84 2.53
CA THR A 355 18.94 12.62 1.37
C THR A 355 18.03 13.78 1.79
N ALA A 356 17.12 13.55 2.74
CA ALA A 356 16.23 14.59 3.25
C ALA A 356 15.90 14.34 4.74
N LYS A 357 16.12 15.37 5.57
CA LYS A 357 15.75 15.34 7.01
C LYS A 357 14.24 15.44 7.27
N GLY A 358 13.45 15.70 6.24
CA GLY A 358 11.99 15.72 6.34
C GLY A 358 11.36 16.00 4.99
N GLY A 359 10.06 15.82 4.91
CA GLY A 359 9.31 16.01 3.68
C GLY A 359 7.82 15.81 3.85
N PHE A 360 7.13 15.87 2.72
CA PHE A 360 5.70 15.59 2.62
C PHE A 360 5.51 14.37 1.72
N ILE A 361 4.54 13.55 2.08
CA ILE A 361 4.06 12.43 1.27
C ILE A 361 2.55 12.53 1.18
N SER A 362 1.99 12.14 0.04
CA SER A 362 0.55 11.93 -0.11
C SER A 362 0.26 10.50 -0.54
N ASN A 363 -1.00 10.11 -0.46
CA ASN A 363 -1.45 8.86 -1.07
C ASN A 363 -1.11 8.83 -2.60
N PRO A 364 -0.87 7.63 -3.17
CA PRO A 364 -0.76 7.49 -4.61
C PRO A 364 -2.08 7.89 -5.30
N LYS A 365 -2.02 8.77 -6.30
CA LYS A 365 -3.22 9.20 -7.06
C LYS A 365 -3.49 8.39 -8.31
N ASN A 366 -2.79 7.26 -8.45
CA ASN A 366 -2.93 6.37 -9.59
C ASN A 366 -4.19 5.50 -9.43
N ILE A 367 -5.19 5.74 -10.27
CA ILE A 367 -6.49 5.04 -10.28
C ILE A 367 -6.37 3.51 -10.37
N PHE A 368 -5.36 2.99 -11.06
CA PHE A 368 -5.16 1.55 -11.25
C PHE A 368 -4.76 0.80 -9.97
N LEU A 369 -4.38 1.54 -8.92
CA LEU A 369 -4.12 0.96 -7.62
C LEU A 369 -5.40 0.75 -6.80
N TYR A 370 -6.56 1.22 -7.29
CA TYR A 370 -7.82 1.23 -6.54
C TYR A 370 -8.96 0.49 -7.27
N GLY A 371 -10.11 0.40 -6.59
CA GLY A 371 -11.34 -0.25 -7.06
C GLY A 371 -11.82 0.21 -8.43
N ARG A 372 -11.86 1.52 -8.66
CA ARG A 372 -12.23 2.12 -9.97
C ARG A 372 -11.33 1.69 -11.13
N GLY A 373 -10.08 1.35 -10.85
CA GLY A 373 -9.14 0.79 -11.82
C GLY A 373 -9.14 -0.74 -11.93
N GLY A 374 -10.03 -1.43 -11.22
CA GLY A 374 -10.15 -2.90 -11.24
C GLY A 374 -9.48 -3.63 -10.08
N ARG A 375 -8.87 -2.91 -9.13
CA ARG A 375 -8.13 -3.53 -8.03
C ARG A 375 -8.96 -3.59 -6.76
N GLN A 376 -9.03 -4.76 -6.13
CA GLN A 376 -9.81 -4.93 -4.90
C GLN A 376 -9.01 -4.59 -3.64
N ASN A 377 -7.69 -4.82 -3.65
CA ASN A 377 -6.83 -4.67 -2.48
C ASN A 377 -5.59 -3.85 -2.84
N ILE A 378 -5.18 -2.97 -1.94
CA ILE A 378 -3.94 -2.20 -2.04
C ILE A 378 -3.26 -2.17 -0.68
N SER A 379 -1.95 -2.37 -0.68
CA SER A 379 -1.10 -2.19 0.49
C SER A 379 0.17 -1.48 0.04
N CYS A 380 0.37 -0.27 0.56
CA CYS A 380 1.54 0.56 0.26
C CYS A 380 2.31 0.84 1.54
N ALA A 381 3.61 0.65 1.48
CA ALA A 381 4.51 0.88 2.59
C ALA A 381 5.50 2.02 2.34
N PHE A 382 5.53 2.98 3.25
CA PHE A 382 6.51 4.06 3.26
C PHE A 382 7.56 3.76 4.32
N HIS A 383 8.78 3.48 3.88
CA HIS A 383 9.94 3.13 4.70
C HIS A 383 10.77 4.38 5.00
N PHE A 384 10.92 4.72 6.28
CA PHE A 384 11.74 5.82 6.76
C PHE A 384 12.98 5.25 7.45
N VAL A 385 14.16 5.60 6.93
CA VAL A 385 15.44 5.10 7.43
C VAL A 385 16.29 6.28 7.91
N GLY A 386 16.35 6.45 9.23
CA GLY A 386 17.15 7.45 9.93
C GLY A 386 18.58 6.98 10.24
N LEU A 387 19.44 7.91 10.63
CA LEU A 387 20.71 7.56 11.28
C LEU A 387 20.47 6.94 12.67
N PRO A 388 21.43 6.19 13.25
CA PRO A 388 21.24 5.55 14.56
C PRO A 388 20.86 6.50 15.71
N SER A 389 21.30 7.77 15.66
CA SER A 389 20.94 8.80 16.66
C SER A 389 19.60 9.50 16.40
N GLU A 390 18.91 9.14 15.32
CA GLU A 390 17.71 9.81 14.85
C GLU A 390 16.45 9.00 15.12
N ARG A 391 15.34 9.72 15.26
CA ARG A 391 13.99 9.18 15.32
C ARG A 391 13.15 9.81 14.24
N VAL A 392 12.05 9.13 13.92
CA VAL A 392 11.09 9.56 12.90
C VAL A 392 9.80 10.02 13.56
N ARG A 393 9.34 11.21 13.21
CA ARG A 393 7.99 11.68 13.50
C ARG A 393 7.19 11.77 12.22
N ILE A 394 5.98 11.24 12.25
CA ILE A 394 5.04 11.26 11.12
C ILE A 394 3.76 11.96 11.59
N THR A 395 3.41 13.05 10.93
CA THR A 395 2.16 13.80 11.19
C THR A 395 1.21 13.60 10.02
N LEU A 396 0.10 12.90 10.26
CA LEU A 396 -0.96 12.67 9.29
C LEU A 396 -2.04 13.76 9.41
N PHE A 397 -2.53 14.24 8.27
CA PHE A 397 -3.60 15.23 8.15
C PHE A 397 -4.39 15.01 6.85
N ASN A 398 -5.51 15.72 6.68
CA ASN A 398 -6.42 15.57 5.52
C ASN A 398 -6.85 14.12 5.25
N MET A 399 -7.02 13.33 6.32
CA MET A 399 -7.31 11.91 6.21
C MET A 399 -8.78 11.67 5.83
N ARG A 400 -8.98 10.84 4.82
CA ARG A 400 -10.26 10.24 4.44
C ARG A 400 -10.03 8.75 4.23
N LEU A 401 -10.64 7.94 5.08
CA LEU A 401 -10.65 6.48 4.99
C LEU A 401 -12.10 6.03 5.07
N SER A 402 -12.92 6.54 4.15
CA SER A 402 -14.36 6.30 4.10
C SER A 402 -14.63 5.10 3.20
N MET A 403 -15.20 4.03 3.76
CA MET A 403 -15.76 2.93 2.97
C MET A 403 -17.25 3.22 2.72
N GLY A 404 -17.72 3.03 1.49
CA GLY A 404 -19.15 3.14 1.17
C GLY A 404 -19.92 1.98 1.81
N ASN A 405 -20.84 2.28 2.73
CA ASN A 405 -21.61 1.39 3.64
C ASN A 405 -21.00 1.23 5.05
N SER A 406 -21.87 1.34 6.06
CA SER A 406 -21.57 1.49 7.50
C SER A 406 -20.88 0.30 8.19
N SER A 407 -20.58 -0.79 7.48
CA SER A 407 -19.93 -1.98 8.03
C SER A 407 -18.40 -1.92 7.87
N THR A 408 -17.76 -0.85 8.35
CA THR A 408 -16.30 -0.82 8.48
C THR A 408 -15.91 -1.67 9.69
N ASN A 409 -15.14 -2.73 9.47
CA ASN A 409 -14.66 -3.58 10.56
C ASN A 409 -13.56 -2.95 11.42
N CYS A 410 -13.21 -1.68 11.22
CA CYS A 410 -12.17 -1.00 11.99
C CYS A 410 -12.67 0.29 12.63
N GLN A 411 -12.39 0.46 13.91
CA GLN A 411 -12.62 1.72 14.64
C GLN A 411 -11.32 2.20 15.31
N SER A 412 -10.93 3.45 15.04
CA SER A 412 -9.81 4.08 15.74
C SER A 412 -10.24 4.59 17.11
N LYS A 413 -9.52 4.21 18.16
CA LYS A 413 -9.71 4.70 19.53
C LYS A 413 -8.39 5.31 20.03
N PHE A 414 -8.47 6.48 20.66
CA PHE A 414 -7.33 7.02 21.40
C PHE A 414 -7.23 6.30 22.75
N ASP A 415 -6.10 5.68 23.02
CA ASP A 415 -5.80 5.07 24.31
C ASP A 415 -5.08 6.06 25.22
N ASN A 416 -5.70 6.39 26.34
CA ASN A 416 -5.19 7.37 27.30
C ASN A 416 -3.95 6.88 28.05
N PHE A 417 -3.69 5.57 28.13
CA PHE A 417 -2.52 5.04 28.83
C PHE A 417 -1.27 5.10 27.95
N THR A 418 -1.35 4.55 26.74
CA THR A 418 -0.25 4.61 25.75
C THR A 418 -0.12 5.97 25.05
N GLN A 419 -1.14 6.83 25.17
CA GLN A 419 -1.25 8.11 24.46
C GLN A 419 -1.14 7.94 22.92
N ARG A 420 -1.61 6.80 22.40
CA ARG A 420 -1.56 6.44 20.97
C ARG A 420 -2.97 6.17 20.44
N HIS A 421 -3.14 6.35 19.13
CA HIS A 421 -4.33 5.88 18.44
C HIS A 421 -4.15 4.39 18.13
N VAL A 422 -5.12 3.57 18.53
CA VAL A 422 -5.12 2.12 18.29
C VAL A 422 -6.38 1.75 17.51
N CYS A 423 -6.23 0.87 16.53
CA CYS A 423 -7.35 0.32 15.77
C CYS A 423 -7.91 -0.92 16.47
N ARG A 424 -9.22 -0.94 16.70
CA ARG A 424 -9.95 -2.14 17.11
C ARG A 424 -10.68 -2.70 15.90
N MET A 425 -10.41 -3.96 15.59
CA MET A 425 -11.15 -4.68 14.55
C MET A 425 -12.41 -5.32 15.17
N SER A 426 -13.57 -5.14 14.55
CA SER A 426 -14.79 -5.86 14.90
C SER A 426 -14.61 -7.33 14.49
N GLY A 427 -14.78 -8.26 15.43
CA GLY A 427 -14.56 -9.69 15.21
C GLY A 427 -15.62 -10.39 14.37
N ASP A 428 -16.36 -9.66 13.55
CA ASP A 428 -17.45 -10.20 12.73
C ASP A 428 -16.85 -10.85 11.47
N ILE A 429 -16.96 -12.18 11.39
CA ILE A 429 -16.22 -13.09 10.49
C ILE A 429 -16.63 -12.93 9.01
N HIS A 430 -17.57 -12.04 8.68
CA HIS A 430 -18.19 -11.98 7.34
C HIS A 430 -17.79 -10.78 6.46
N SER A 431 -16.91 -9.88 6.91
CA SER A 431 -16.46 -8.75 6.08
C SER A 431 -14.95 -8.49 6.24
N ASN A 432 -14.14 -8.81 5.23
CA ASN A 432 -12.70 -8.45 5.25
C ASN A 432 -12.46 -6.98 4.83
N ARG A 433 -13.54 -6.27 4.52
CA ARG A 433 -13.55 -4.88 4.07
C ARG A 433 -13.06 -3.92 5.15
N SER A 434 -11.89 -3.34 4.92
CA SER A 434 -11.23 -2.45 5.87
C SER A 434 -10.30 -1.47 5.17
N ALA A 435 -10.17 -0.27 5.74
CA ALA A 435 -9.21 0.76 5.32
C ALA A 435 -8.54 1.34 6.55
N PHE A 436 -7.20 1.25 6.62
CA PHE A 436 -6.45 1.74 7.76
C PHE A 436 -5.05 2.23 7.36
N ILE A 437 -4.50 3.08 8.21
CA ILE A 437 -3.09 3.50 8.18
C ILE A 437 -2.47 3.12 9.52
N ARG A 438 -1.34 2.43 9.47
CA ARG A 438 -0.62 1.92 10.64
C ARG A 438 0.85 2.29 10.56
N GLY A 439 1.38 2.89 11.63
CA GLY A 439 2.82 3.11 11.80
C GLY A 439 3.42 1.96 12.59
N ILE A 440 4.48 1.34 12.06
CA ILE A 440 5.22 0.25 12.69
C ILE A 440 6.68 0.65 12.79
N GLU A 441 7.26 0.58 13.97
CA GLU A 441 8.71 0.67 14.17
C GLU A 441 9.35 -0.71 14.17
N TYR A 442 10.53 -0.81 13.56
CA TYR A 442 11.31 -2.03 13.47
C TYR A 442 12.58 -1.89 14.29
N TRP A 443 12.66 -2.66 15.35
CA TRP A 443 13.86 -2.88 16.15
C TRP A 443 14.64 -4.05 15.55
N ASP A 444 15.89 -4.25 15.98
CA ASP A 444 16.70 -5.37 15.49
C ASP A 444 16.10 -6.74 15.85
N SER A 445 15.37 -6.81 16.97
CA SER A 445 14.79 -8.03 17.53
C SER A 445 13.27 -8.19 17.30
N HIS A 446 12.52 -7.08 17.24
CA HIS A 446 11.06 -7.09 17.25
C HIS A 446 10.47 -5.90 16.48
N SER A 447 9.14 -5.87 16.32
CA SER A 447 8.44 -4.73 15.71
C SER A 447 7.28 -4.29 16.59
N SER A 448 7.08 -2.98 16.73
CA SER A 448 6.01 -2.40 17.56
C SER A 448 5.13 -1.46 16.75
N GLU A 449 3.86 -1.37 17.13
CA GLU A 449 2.91 -0.43 16.52
C GLU A 449 2.98 0.94 17.21
N ILE A 450 3.29 1.98 16.45
CA ILE A 450 3.35 3.37 16.92
C ILE A 450 1.95 4.00 16.95
N GLY A 451 1.08 3.55 16.04
CA GLY A 451 -0.32 3.96 16.03
C GLY A 451 -1.06 3.46 14.79
N CYS A 452 -2.39 3.44 14.89
CA CYS A 452 -3.28 3.10 13.80
C CYS A 452 -4.52 3.99 13.77
N VAL A 453 -4.92 4.36 12.55
CA VAL A 453 -6.09 5.19 12.26
C VAL A 453 -6.91 4.53 11.16
N CYS A 454 -8.23 4.49 11.34
CA CYS A 454 -9.19 3.94 10.38
C CYS A 454 -10.55 4.60 10.56
N ASN A 455 -11.44 4.43 9.56
CA ASN A 455 -12.80 4.98 9.56
C ASN A 455 -12.83 6.50 9.86
N THR A 456 -12.09 7.27 9.06
CA THR A 456 -12.06 8.72 9.16
C THR A 456 -12.96 9.34 8.10
N THR A 457 -14.10 9.88 8.55
CA THR A 457 -15.12 10.50 7.70
C THR A 457 -15.31 11.99 7.98
N SER A 458 -14.68 12.53 9.02
CA SER A 458 -14.93 13.90 9.48
C SER A 458 -14.33 14.96 8.56
N GLU A 459 -15.13 15.96 8.22
CA GLU A 459 -14.69 17.19 7.53
C GLU A 459 -13.74 18.06 8.38
N LYS A 460 -13.64 17.80 9.69
CA LYS A 460 -12.68 18.51 10.55
C LYS A 460 -11.28 17.92 10.38
N PRO A 461 -10.25 18.74 10.10
CA PRO A 461 -8.88 18.27 9.92
C PRO A 461 -8.30 17.84 11.27
N HIS A 462 -8.51 16.58 11.64
CA HIS A 462 -7.81 15.95 12.75
C HIS A 462 -6.36 15.65 12.33
N LYS A 463 -5.42 16.01 13.20
CA LYS A 463 -4.00 15.70 13.02
C LYS A 463 -3.64 14.54 13.92
N PHE A 464 -3.03 13.50 13.35
CA PHE A 464 -2.54 12.35 14.07
C PHE A 464 -1.02 12.37 14.04
N VAL A 465 -0.38 12.20 15.19
CA VAL A 465 1.09 12.22 15.29
C VAL A 465 1.58 10.87 15.76
N PHE A 466 2.46 10.27 14.96
CA PHE A 466 3.16 9.04 15.27
C PHE A 466 4.63 9.37 15.54
N ASP A 467 5.05 9.19 16.79
CA ASP A 467 6.43 9.36 17.22
C ASP A 467 7.07 7.99 17.43
N SER A 468 8.09 7.68 16.64
CA SER A 468 8.87 6.45 16.81
C SER A 468 9.92 6.58 17.91
N LEU A 469 10.36 5.42 18.41
CA LEU A 469 11.47 5.30 19.35
C LEU A 469 12.80 5.00 18.67
N VAL A 470 12.75 4.52 17.43
CA VAL A 470 13.91 4.08 16.63
C VAL A 470 14.00 4.84 15.31
N ASN A 471 15.09 4.60 14.59
CA ASN A 471 15.38 5.21 13.30
C ASN A 471 14.72 4.50 12.09
N ASN A 472 14.17 3.29 12.27
CA ASN A 472 13.57 2.50 11.19
C ASN A 472 12.05 2.34 11.38
N VAL A 473 11.28 2.99 10.51
CA VAL A 473 9.81 3.04 10.62
C VAL A 473 9.16 2.75 9.27
N LYS A 474 8.08 1.98 9.31
CA LYS A 474 7.21 1.70 8.16
C LYS A 474 5.83 2.27 8.43
N LEU A 475 5.36 3.14 7.57
CA LEU A 475 3.96 3.55 7.52
C LEU A 475 3.25 2.71 6.48
N VAL A 476 2.27 1.90 6.90
CA VAL A 476 1.50 1.01 6.05
C VAL A 476 0.11 1.59 5.83
N PHE A 477 -0.22 1.86 4.58
CA PHE A 477 -1.56 2.20 4.12
C PHE A 477 -2.16 0.97 3.43
N SER A 478 -3.28 0.46 3.95
CA SER A 478 -3.92 -0.74 3.41
C SER A 478 -5.42 -0.53 3.26
N VAL A 479 -5.96 -0.95 2.11
CA VAL A 479 -7.39 -1.02 1.85
C VAL A 479 -7.73 -2.37 1.22
N ASN A 480 -8.71 -3.06 1.78
CA ASN A 480 -9.18 -4.37 1.35
C ASN A 480 -10.65 -4.30 0.90
N GLU A 481 -10.99 -5.06 -0.14
CA GLU A 481 -12.33 -5.18 -0.73
C GLU A 481 -12.93 -3.84 -1.17
N MET A 482 -12.19 -3.13 -2.02
CA MET A 482 -12.66 -1.91 -2.70
C MET A 482 -13.72 -2.24 -3.76
N SER A 483 -14.75 -1.41 -3.83
CA SER A 483 -15.74 -1.43 -4.91
C SER A 483 -15.26 -0.65 -6.14
N ALA A 484 -15.87 -0.89 -7.29
CA ALA A 484 -15.57 -0.17 -8.55
C ALA A 484 -15.82 1.35 -8.50
N LEU A 485 -16.52 1.83 -7.45
CA LEU A 485 -16.83 3.24 -7.25
C LEU A 485 -15.81 3.93 -6.32
N GLU A 486 -14.95 3.16 -5.67
CA GLU A 486 -13.99 3.66 -4.68
C GLU A 486 -12.59 3.83 -5.28
N ASP A 487 -11.94 4.94 -4.93
CA ASP A 487 -10.62 5.34 -5.41
C ASP A 487 -9.86 6.24 -4.43
N PHE A 488 -8.78 6.86 -4.88
CA PHE A 488 -7.94 7.77 -4.10
C PHE A 488 -8.70 8.98 -3.51
N THR A 489 -9.89 9.33 -4.00
CA THR A 489 -10.72 10.41 -3.41
C THR A 489 -11.44 9.96 -2.14
N HIS A 490 -11.70 8.67 -2.02
CA HIS A 490 -12.30 8.01 -0.86
C HIS A 490 -11.25 7.59 0.16
N PHE A 491 -10.05 7.23 -0.33
CA PHE A 491 -8.89 6.83 0.45
C PHE A 491 -7.73 7.80 0.26
N ASN A 492 -7.76 8.90 1.01
CA ASN A 492 -6.77 9.97 0.92
C ASN A 492 -6.09 10.23 2.27
N PHE A 493 -4.81 10.57 2.24
CA PHE A 493 -4.10 11.14 3.38
C PHE A 493 -2.93 11.98 2.88
N ASP A 494 -2.63 13.02 3.64
CA ASP A 494 -1.37 13.75 3.53
C ASP A 494 -0.56 13.50 4.81
N ALA A 495 0.75 13.32 4.68
CA ALA A 495 1.63 13.17 5.81
C ALA A 495 2.87 14.06 5.69
N LYS A 496 3.31 14.61 6.82
CA LYS A 496 4.62 15.24 6.97
C LYS A 496 5.50 14.31 7.80
N PHE A 497 6.70 14.00 7.33
CA PHE A 497 7.69 13.26 8.11
C PHE A 497 8.90 14.13 8.43
N GLU A 498 9.51 13.89 9.58
CA GLU A 498 10.74 14.55 10.02
C GLU A 498 11.64 13.58 10.78
N PHE A 499 12.93 13.60 10.43
CA PHE A 499 14.01 12.93 11.16
C PHE A 499 14.60 13.93 12.14
N PHE A 500 14.61 13.58 13.41
CA PHE A 500 15.12 14.44 14.48
C PHE A 500 16.03 13.63 15.42
N ASN A 501 17.06 14.27 15.96
CA ASN A 501 17.94 13.62 16.92
C ASN A 501 17.19 13.36 18.23
N SER A 502 17.30 12.13 18.72
CA SER A 502 16.83 11.80 20.06
C SER A 502 17.96 11.96 21.06
N THR A 503 17.87 12.98 21.91
CA THR A 503 18.88 13.25 22.95
C THR A 503 18.39 12.94 24.36
N PHE A 504 17.19 12.38 24.51
CA PHE A 504 16.53 12.30 25.83
C PHE A 504 16.47 10.89 26.41
N CYS A 505 16.51 9.86 25.56
CA CYS A 505 16.50 8.47 25.99
C CYS A 505 17.34 7.66 25.03
N ASP A 506 18.42 7.08 25.53
CA ASP A 506 19.14 6.03 24.85
C ASP A 506 18.28 4.76 24.97
N THR A 507 17.64 4.39 23.88
CA THR A 507 16.89 3.14 23.79
C THR A 507 17.92 2.01 23.75
N HIS A 508 18.17 1.39 24.90
CA HIS A 508 19.10 0.27 25.04
C HIS A 508 18.39 -1.07 24.91
N VAL A 509 19.04 -1.98 24.20
CA VAL A 509 18.71 -3.40 24.15
C VAL A 509 19.79 -4.11 24.96
N PHE A 510 19.43 -4.56 26.16
CA PHE A 510 20.30 -5.39 26.98
C PHE A 510 20.21 -6.81 26.44
N ASP A 511 21.20 -7.19 25.64
CA ASP A 511 21.32 -8.49 24.95
C ASP A 511 22.81 -8.87 24.82
N ASP A 512 23.09 -10.08 24.29
CA ASP A 512 24.42 -10.71 24.21
C ASP A 512 25.59 -9.82 23.79
N ARG A 513 25.31 -8.74 23.04
CA ARG A 513 26.28 -7.84 22.43
C ARG A 513 26.82 -6.74 23.36
N GLU A 514 26.05 -6.29 24.35
CA GLU A 514 26.49 -5.26 25.32
C GLU A 514 27.04 -5.85 26.63
N GLY A 515 27.06 -7.19 26.75
CA GLY A 515 27.52 -7.94 27.91
C GLY A 515 26.34 -8.58 28.64
N LEU A 516 26.29 -9.92 28.64
CA LEU A 516 25.29 -10.68 29.39
C LEU A 516 25.53 -10.51 30.88
N SER A 517 24.52 -9.99 31.57
CA SER A 517 24.52 -9.91 33.01
C SER A 517 23.32 -10.70 33.52
N ILE A 518 23.54 -11.53 34.54
CA ILE A 518 22.49 -12.38 35.15
C ILE A 518 21.51 -11.49 35.97
N GLU A 519 21.93 -10.26 36.26
CA GLU A 519 21.16 -9.21 36.91
C GLU A 519 21.43 -7.85 36.25
N GLY A 520 20.53 -6.89 36.45
CA GLY A 520 20.78 -5.53 36.01
C GLY A 520 19.89 -4.50 36.68
N THR A 521 20.39 -3.27 36.72
CA THR A 521 19.63 -2.11 37.19
C THR A 521 19.59 -1.04 36.10
N ILE A 522 18.38 -0.68 35.70
CA ILE A 522 18.13 0.43 34.78
C ILE A 522 17.79 1.65 35.64
N GLU A 523 18.73 2.59 35.75
CA GLU A 523 18.50 3.90 36.36
C GLU A 523 18.21 4.94 35.27
N PHE A 524 17.01 5.50 35.28
CA PHE A 524 16.61 6.55 34.35
C PHE A 524 16.30 7.85 35.08
N HIS A 525 16.96 8.93 34.63
CA HIS A 525 16.76 10.28 35.15
C HIS A 525 16.02 11.13 34.13
N VAL A 526 14.83 11.61 34.50
CA VAL A 526 14.06 12.51 33.64
C VAL A 526 14.81 13.85 33.48
N PRO A 527 15.19 14.26 32.26
CA PRO A 527 15.94 15.49 32.04
C PRO A 527 15.22 16.74 32.59
N HIS A 528 15.95 17.61 33.29
CA HIS A 528 15.40 18.77 34.02
C HIS A 528 14.91 19.93 33.13
N GLY A 529 15.12 19.85 31.82
CA GLY A 529 14.72 20.87 30.86
C GLY A 529 14.52 20.28 29.47
N ARG A 530 13.28 20.31 28.96
CA ARG A 530 12.98 20.16 27.53
C ARG A 530 13.33 21.46 26.79
N THR A 531 14.58 21.90 26.82
CA THR A 531 15.00 23.23 26.35
C THR A 531 15.51 23.27 24.91
N ASN A 532 15.73 22.11 24.28
CA ASN A 532 16.25 22.02 22.90
C ASN A 532 15.14 21.76 21.87
N PHE A 533 13.91 22.21 22.11
CA PHE A 533 12.85 22.13 21.12
C PHE A 533 12.81 23.43 20.31
N THR A 534 13.04 23.30 19.01
CA THR A 534 12.97 24.39 18.03
C THR A 534 11.56 24.97 17.86
N SER A 535 10.52 24.37 18.45
CA SER A 535 9.13 24.83 18.34
C SER A 535 8.33 24.56 19.62
N GLY A 536 7.61 25.56 20.13
CA GLY A 536 6.76 25.45 21.34
C GLY A 536 5.64 24.41 21.28
N LYS A 537 5.38 23.80 20.11
CA LYS A 537 4.43 22.69 19.94
C LYS A 537 4.99 21.33 20.38
N ASP A 538 6.31 21.14 20.36
CA ASP A 538 6.94 19.88 20.77
C ASP A 538 6.93 19.69 22.30
N MET A 539 6.81 20.78 23.07
CA MET A 539 6.61 20.71 24.51
C MET A 539 5.31 20.02 24.92
N LEU A 540 4.30 19.90 24.04
CA LEU A 540 3.00 19.31 24.39
C LEU A 540 2.96 17.77 24.25
N GLN A 541 3.98 17.15 23.66
CA GLN A 541 3.98 15.70 23.41
C GLN A 541 4.54 14.90 24.60
N PRO A 542 4.06 13.67 24.84
CA PRO A 542 4.60 12.83 25.92
C PRO A 542 6.01 12.35 25.59
N LEU A 543 6.90 12.31 26.58
CA LEU A 543 8.22 11.69 26.43
C LEU A 543 8.02 10.18 26.54
N ARG A 544 8.60 9.45 25.59
CA ARG A 544 8.51 7.99 25.50
C ARG A 544 9.90 7.38 25.40
N CYS A 545 10.13 6.36 26.21
CA CYS A 545 11.38 5.63 26.24
C CYS A 545 11.05 4.16 26.46
N ARG A 546 11.78 3.28 25.77
CA ARG A 546 11.60 1.83 25.89
C ARG A 546 12.96 1.17 26.02
N TRP A 547 13.02 0.20 26.90
CA TRP A 547 14.16 -0.70 27.08
C TRP A 547 13.71 -2.13 26.83
N GLN A 548 14.60 -2.92 26.25
CA GLN A 548 14.44 -4.36 26.10
C GLN A 548 15.47 -5.06 26.97
N VAL A 549 15.02 -6.05 27.74
CA VAL A 549 15.86 -6.97 28.52
C VAL A 549 15.66 -8.36 27.94
N SER A 550 16.74 -9.04 27.56
CA SER A 550 16.74 -10.45 27.13
C SER A 550 17.36 -11.34 28.22
N ALA A 551 16.83 -12.56 28.36
CA ALA A 551 17.44 -13.63 29.14
C ALA A 551 18.25 -14.58 28.25
N PHE A 552 19.15 -15.34 28.87
CA PHE A 552 19.73 -16.53 28.26
C PHE A 552 18.67 -17.58 27.87
N THR A 553 19.05 -18.48 26.96
CA THR A 553 18.23 -19.64 26.57
C THR A 553 17.84 -20.45 27.81
N GLU A 554 16.59 -20.90 27.86
CA GLU A 554 16.02 -21.69 28.97
C GLU A 554 15.93 -20.99 30.33
N ARG A 555 16.23 -19.69 30.41
CA ARG A 555 16.05 -18.85 31.60
C ARG A 555 14.89 -17.87 31.42
N TYR A 556 14.31 -17.46 32.55
CA TYR A 556 13.18 -16.53 32.60
C TYR A 556 13.62 -15.23 33.25
N LEU A 557 12.86 -14.14 33.03
CA LEU A 557 13.16 -12.84 33.64
C LEU A 557 12.20 -12.52 34.77
N TYR A 558 12.77 -12.00 35.87
CA TYR A 558 12.05 -11.40 36.97
C TYR A 558 12.39 -9.91 37.04
N LEU A 559 11.37 -9.05 36.92
CA LEU A 559 11.47 -7.60 37.02
C LEU A 559 10.74 -7.10 38.26
N HIS A 560 11.39 -6.25 39.03
CA HIS A 560 10.79 -5.57 40.16
C HIS A 560 11.06 -4.07 40.17
N PHE A 561 10.03 -3.29 40.50
CA PHE A 561 10.10 -1.84 40.62
C PHE A 561 8.97 -1.29 41.48
N LYS A 562 9.09 -0.03 41.91
CA LYS A 562 8.13 0.63 42.80
C LYS A 562 7.13 1.48 42.04
N GLY A 563 5.84 1.37 42.36
CA GLY A 563 4.79 2.16 41.74
C GLY A 563 3.42 2.06 42.42
N LEU A 564 2.46 2.84 41.93
CA LEU A 564 1.06 2.83 42.36
C LEU A 564 0.16 2.20 41.29
N ASP A 565 -0.98 1.65 41.70
CA ASP A 565 -1.97 1.09 40.78
C ASP A 565 -2.53 2.17 39.83
N VAL A 566 -2.59 1.83 38.55
CA VAL A 566 -2.98 2.78 37.50
C VAL A 566 -4.50 2.98 37.50
N THR A 567 -4.94 4.17 37.92
CA THR A 567 -6.31 4.65 37.69
C THR A 567 -6.30 5.97 36.93
N THR A 568 -7.36 6.21 36.15
CA THR A 568 -7.51 7.41 35.30
C THR A 568 -7.53 8.74 36.07
N LYS A 569 -7.67 8.70 37.40
CA LYS A 569 -7.59 9.86 38.30
C LYS A 569 -6.22 10.00 38.97
N ASN A 570 -5.59 8.89 39.35
CA ASN A 570 -4.34 8.91 40.13
C ASN A 570 -3.09 9.22 39.28
N CYS A 571 -3.13 8.98 37.96
CA CYS A 571 -1.96 9.16 37.09
C CYS A 571 -2.08 10.24 36.02
N LYS A 572 -2.98 11.23 36.17
CA LYS A 572 -3.15 12.31 35.18
C LYS A 572 -1.89 13.14 34.97
N ASN A 573 -1.21 13.39 36.07
CA ASN A 573 0.01 14.17 36.08
C ASN A 573 1.21 13.26 36.31
N GLY A 574 1.13 11.94 36.33
CA GLY A 574 2.25 11.05 36.67
C GLY A 574 2.99 10.50 35.45
N MET A 575 4.04 9.70 35.69
CA MET A 575 4.64 8.84 34.67
C MET A 575 3.97 7.47 34.69
N ILE A 576 3.59 6.97 33.53
CA ILE A 576 3.04 5.63 33.36
C ILE A 576 4.19 4.71 32.94
N VAL A 577 4.42 3.66 33.70
CA VAL A 577 5.31 2.54 33.33
C VAL A 577 4.44 1.41 32.82
N ILE A 578 4.75 0.89 31.64
CA ILE A 578 4.08 -0.23 31.01
C ILE A 578 5.12 -1.33 30.78
N VAL A 579 4.83 -2.53 31.27
CA VAL A 579 5.69 -3.70 31.08
C VAL A 579 4.98 -4.68 30.15
N TYR A 580 5.68 -5.14 29.12
CA TYR A 580 5.20 -6.14 28.19
C TYR A 580 6.09 -7.38 28.25
N GLY A 581 5.46 -8.56 28.29
CA GLY A 581 6.16 -9.85 28.23
C GLY A 581 6.01 -10.59 26.90
N GLU A 582 5.45 -9.95 25.86
CA GLU A 582 5.20 -10.56 24.54
C GLU A 582 5.80 -9.70 23.42
N ASP A 583 6.31 -10.36 22.37
CA ASP A 583 7.00 -9.72 21.23
C ASP A 583 6.15 -8.70 20.46
N ARG A 584 4.82 -8.89 20.40
CA ARG A 584 3.91 -8.01 19.66
C ARG A 584 3.43 -6.80 20.46
N LEU A 585 3.79 -6.70 21.74
CA LEU A 585 3.49 -5.57 22.62
C LEU A 585 1.98 -5.20 22.64
N SER A 586 1.10 -6.17 22.34
CA SER A 586 -0.34 -5.96 22.20
C SER A 586 -1.07 -5.94 23.53
N LYS A 587 -0.51 -6.59 24.56
CA LYS A 587 -1.07 -6.70 25.89
C LYS A 587 0.02 -6.43 26.92
N SER A 588 -0.23 -5.51 27.85
CA SER A 588 0.67 -5.23 28.97
C SER A 588 0.56 -6.34 30.02
N SER A 589 1.70 -6.82 30.51
CA SER A 589 1.78 -7.73 31.67
C SER A 589 1.54 -6.97 32.98
N ALA A 590 2.02 -5.72 33.07
CA ALA A 590 1.79 -4.83 34.20
C ALA A 590 1.76 -3.36 33.76
N MET A 591 1.06 -2.53 34.53
CA MET A 591 1.06 -1.08 34.39
C MET A 591 1.13 -0.43 35.77
N ALA A 592 1.95 0.61 35.90
CA ALA A 592 2.15 1.33 37.14
C ALA A 592 2.18 2.84 36.93
N CYS A 593 1.73 3.59 37.93
CA CYS A 593 1.90 5.02 37.99
C CYS A 593 3.05 5.38 38.93
N VAL A 594 3.97 6.22 38.46
CA VAL A 594 5.07 6.75 39.26
C VAL A 594 4.92 8.26 39.38
N SER A 595 4.89 8.77 40.61
CA SER A 595 4.73 10.19 40.92
C SER A 595 5.76 10.70 41.95
N ALA A 596 6.12 11.99 41.93
CA ALA A 596 7.01 12.62 42.91
C ALA A 596 6.38 12.60 44.32
N ASP A 597 5.04 12.68 44.40
CA ASP A 597 4.27 12.59 45.64
C ASP A 597 3.83 11.14 45.95
N MET A 598 4.73 10.17 45.74
CA MET A 598 4.44 8.75 46.05
C MET A 598 4.29 8.56 47.57
N VAL A 599 3.04 8.52 48.03
CA VAL A 599 2.69 8.07 49.39
C VAL A 599 2.45 6.56 49.32
N GLU A 600 3.29 5.77 50.01
CA GLU A 600 3.24 4.30 50.07
C GLU A 600 3.31 3.57 48.70
N PRO A 601 4.46 3.64 47.99
CA PRO A 601 4.63 2.89 46.76
C PRO A 601 4.62 1.38 47.03
N ARG A 602 3.96 0.62 46.15
CA ARG A 602 3.97 -0.85 46.18
C ARG A 602 5.12 -1.40 45.35
N ASP A 603 5.67 -2.53 45.76
CA ASP A 603 6.59 -3.31 44.95
C ASP A 603 5.81 -4.11 43.91
N ILE A 604 5.97 -3.73 42.64
CA ILE A 604 5.36 -4.39 41.50
C ILE A 604 6.36 -5.42 40.98
N LYS A 605 5.88 -6.66 40.83
CA LYS A 605 6.67 -7.85 40.49
C LYS A 605 6.12 -8.44 39.20
N VAL A 606 6.97 -8.63 38.20
CA VAL A 606 6.56 -9.10 36.87
C VAL A 606 7.52 -10.18 36.40
N PHE A 607 6.98 -11.31 35.97
CA PHE A 607 7.75 -12.36 35.29
C PHE A 607 7.57 -12.27 33.78
N SER A 608 8.53 -12.80 33.01
CA SER A 608 8.38 -13.01 31.56
C SER A 608 7.17 -13.90 31.25
N ALA A 609 6.55 -13.74 30.08
CA ALA A 609 5.29 -14.42 29.76
C ALA A 609 5.43 -15.95 29.76
N SER A 610 6.58 -16.48 29.34
CA SER A 610 6.85 -17.91 29.30
C SER A 610 6.91 -18.55 30.69
N TRP A 611 7.11 -17.78 31.75
CA TRP A 611 7.07 -18.28 33.13
C TRP A 611 5.75 -18.98 33.45
N PHE A 612 4.63 -18.46 32.93
CA PHE A 612 3.29 -19.00 33.18
C PHE A 612 2.86 -20.10 32.19
N ASN A 613 3.68 -20.38 31.16
CA ASN A 613 3.32 -21.34 30.12
C ASN A 613 4.14 -22.63 30.25
N ASP A 614 3.56 -23.63 30.91
CA ASP A 614 4.21 -24.94 31.11
C ASP A 614 4.12 -25.87 29.89
N THR A 615 3.43 -25.46 28.82
CA THR A 615 3.15 -26.30 27.64
C THR A 615 4.22 -26.25 26.54
N LEU A 616 5.20 -25.36 26.64
CA LEU A 616 6.30 -25.24 25.69
C LEU A 616 7.53 -26.00 26.18
N SER A 617 7.45 -27.33 26.15
CA SER A 617 8.66 -28.15 26.10
C SER A 617 8.64 -28.89 24.76
N ILE A 618 9.74 -28.81 24.01
CA ILE A 618 10.10 -29.62 22.81
C ILE A 618 9.96 -28.96 21.42
N ALA A 619 9.64 -27.66 21.27
CA ALA A 619 9.75 -27.01 19.95
C ALA A 619 10.47 -25.65 20.04
N GLU A 620 11.69 -25.62 19.49
CA GLU A 620 12.63 -24.49 19.38
C GLU A 620 13.57 -24.29 20.59
N ASP A 621 14.69 -25.01 20.54
CA ASP A 621 15.84 -25.07 21.47
C ASP A 621 16.65 -23.74 21.57
N ASP A 622 16.10 -22.61 21.12
CA ASP A 622 16.84 -21.34 20.98
C ASP A 622 15.99 -20.11 21.35
N ARG A 623 14.84 -20.31 22.01
CA ARG A 623 13.91 -19.23 22.31
C ARG A 623 14.28 -18.54 23.63
N LYS A 624 14.83 -17.33 23.51
CA LYS A 624 15.10 -16.43 24.64
C LYS A 624 13.82 -15.75 25.12
N ASP A 625 13.74 -15.50 26.43
CA ASP A 625 12.69 -14.68 27.02
C ASP A 625 13.06 -13.20 27.01
N PHE A 626 12.05 -12.34 26.87
CA PHE A 626 12.24 -10.89 26.83
C PHE A 626 11.21 -10.15 27.69
N LEU A 627 11.62 -9.00 28.23
CA LEU A 627 10.75 -8.02 28.86
C LEU A 627 10.99 -6.64 28.24
N PHE A 628 9.90 -5.95 27.92
CA PHE A 628 9.94 -4.57 27.45
C PHE A 628 9.37 -3.64 28.50
N ILE A 629 10.14 -2.61 28.84
CA ILE A 629 9.75 -1.58 29.81
C ILE A 629 9.58 -0.29 29.04
N GLU A 630 8.35 0.21 28.93
CA GLU A 630 8.03 1.47 28.29
C GLU A 630 7.56 2.50 29.33
N ILE A 631 8.10 3.70 29.24
CA ILE A 631 7.65 4.84 30.05
C ILE A 631 6.94 5.88 29.18
N VAL A 632 5.85 6.43 29.71
CA VAL A 632 5.08 7.51 29.09
C VAL A 632 4.87 8.60 30.12
N THR A 633 5.43 9.79 29.89
CA THR A 633 5.31 10.92 30.83
C THR A 633 4.75 12.17 30.14
N ALA A 634 3.81 12.83 30.84
CA ALA A 634 3.30 14.14 30.46
C ALA A 634 4.39 15.21 30.64
N SER A 635 4.33 16.27 29.84
CA SER A 635 5.42 17.21 29.54
C SER A 635 5.97 18.08 30.68
N ASN A 636 5.51 17.90 31.92
CA ASN A 636 5.80 18.75 33.08
C ASN A 636 6.73 18.13 34.13
N TRP A 637 7.32 16.95 33.88
CA TRP A 637 8.16 16.25 34.87
C TRP A 637 9.61 16.68 34.85
N LYS A 638 10.17 16.95 36.03
CA LYS A 638 11.57 17.33 36.25
C LYS A 638 12.19 16.43 37.31
N GLY A 639 13.31 15.78 37.00
CA GLY A 639 14.23 15.24 38.00
C GLY A 639 13.82 13.97 38.74
N THR A 640 12.75 13.30 38.35
CA THR A 640 12.38 12.00 38.95
C THR A 640 13.38 10.93 38.52
N ARG A 641 13.89 10.17 39.49
CA ARG A 641 14.70 8.98 39.26
C ARG A 641 13.80 7.74 39.25
N LEU A 642 13.87 6.97 38.17
CA LEU A 642 13.30 5.65 38.09
C LEU A 642 14.40 4.61 38.20
N GLN A 643 14.10 3.54 38.92
CA GLN A 643 14.99 2.39 39.06
C GLN A 643 14.19 1.12 38.78
N PHE A 644 14.61 0.39 37.77
CA PHE A 644 14.10 -0.94 37.44
C PHE A 644 15.19 -1.95 37.70
N ARG A 645 14.88 -3.00 38.46
CA ARG A 645 15.83 -4.06 38.78
C ARG A 645 15.31 -5.37 38.20
N TRP A 646 16.17 -6.06 37.48
CA TRP A 646 15.84 -7.33 36.86
C TRP A 646 16.90 -8.37 37.15
N MET A 647 16.49 -9.64 37.13
CA MET A 647 17.37 -10.78 37.29
C MET A 647 16.82 -11.98 36.52
N GLU A 648 17.70 -12.91 36.18
CA GLU A 648 17.31 -14.18 35.62
C GLU A 648 16.90 -15.18 36.70
N VAL A 649 15.89 -15.97 36.39
CA VAL A 649 15.36 -17.01 37.28
C VAL A 649 15.04 -18.28 36.50
N THR A 650 15.13 -19.43 37.17
CA THR A 650 14.71 -20.72 36.61
C THR A 650 13.62 -21.37 37.45
N LYS A 651 12.85 -22.28 36.84
CA LYS A 651 11.80 -23.01 37.55
C LYS A 651 12.41 -24.10 38.45
N PRO A 652 11.94 -24.26 39.71
CA PRO A 652 12.39 -25.33 40.60
C PRO A 652 11.91 -26.71 40.15
N PHE A 653 10.79 -26.75 39.44
CA PHE A 653 10.21 -27.98 38.89
C PHE A 653 9.79 -27.78 37.44
N PHE A 654 10.02 -28.77 36.60
CA PHE A 654 9.52 -28.85 35.23
C PHE A 654 8.57 -30.04 35.08
N ILE A 655 7.59 -29.93 34.19
CA ILE A 655 6.62 -31.01 33.93
C ILE A 655 7.19 -31.91 32.84
N SER A 656 7.37 -33.20 33.12
CA SER A 656 7.80 -34.18 32.12
C SER A 656 6.72 -34.41 31.05
N VAL A 657 7.10 -34.98 29.90
CA VAL A 657 6.16 -35.44 28.84
C VAL A 657 5.08 -36.39 29.39
N THR A 658 5.39 -37.07 30.50
CA THR A 658 4.48 -37.98 31.22
C THR A 658 3.63 -37.29 32.30
N GLY A 659 3.68 -35.96 32.41
CA GLY A 659 2.90 -35.14 33.34
C GLY A 659 3.40 -35.17 34.79
N ARG A 660 4.61 -35.66 35.06
CA ARG A 660 5.17 -35.71 36.41
C ARG A 660 6.09 -34.51 36.67
N PRO A 661 6.01 -33.87 37.85
CA PRO A 661 6.94 -32.82 38.21
C PRO A 661 8.33 -33.43 38.48
N LEU A 662 9.31 -33.00 37.70
CA LEU A 662 10.72 -33.32 37.89
C LEU A 662 11.43 -32.10 38.50
N ARG A 663 12.29 -32.33 39.48
CA ARG A 663 13.06 -31.26 40.12
C ARG A 663 14.18 -30.81 39.18
N ASN A 664 14.32 -29.50 39.02
CA ASN A 664 15.44 -28.93 38.29
C ASN A 664 16.74 -29.11 39.10
N VAL A 665 17.70 -29.83 38.52
CA VAL A 665 19.00 -30.11 39.18
C VAL A 665 19.87 -28.86 39.21
N GLU A 666 19.64 -27.91 38.30
CA GLU A 666 20.33 -26.63 38.24
C GLU A 666 19.79 -25.61 39.26
N CYS A 667 18.67 -25.92 39.92
CA CYS A 667 18.09 -25.13 41.01
C CYS A 667 18.77 -25.44 42.36
N LEU A 668 19.97 -24.89 42.56
CA LEU A 668 20.72 -25.04 43.82
C LEU A 668 20.15 -24.17 44.94
N PHE A 669 19.79 -22.93 44.61
CA PHE A 669 19.29 -21.94 45.56
C PHE A 669 17.88 -21.50 45.18
N GLU A 670 16.92 -21.82 46.04
CA GLU A 670 15.50 -21.56 45.82
C GLU A 670 15.04 -20.39 46.70
N CYS A 671 14.40 -19.40 46.07
CA CYS A 671 13.76 -18.29 46.75
C CYS A 671 12.28 -18.65 47.01
N PRO A 672 11.90 -19.02 48.25
CA PRO A 672 10.57 -19.55 48.55
C PRO A 672 9.45 -18.53 48.29
N GLU A 673 9.73 -17.23 48.39
CA GLU A 673 8.75 -16.17 48.16
C GLU A 673 8.47 -15.90 46.67
N LEU A 674 9.44 -16.20 45.80
CA LEU A 674 9.28 -16.09 44.35
C LEU A 674 8.84 -17.41 43.72
N GLY A 675 9.04 -18.53 44.41
CA GLY A 675 8.85 -19.88 43.85
C GLY A 675 9.80 -20.13 42.68
N ALA A 676 10.99 -19.54 42.73
CA ALA A 676 11.94 -19.49 41.64
C ALA A 676 13.37 -19.70 42.14
N CYS A 677 14.23 -20.19 41.26
CA CYS A 677 15.62 -20.44 41.56
C CYS A 677 16.47 -19.28 41.07
N ILE A 678 17.45 -18.90 41.88
CA ILE A 678 18.35 -17.79 41.64
C ILE A 678 19.73 -18.34 41.31
N ASP A 679 20.48 -17.62 40.47
CA ASP A 679 21.84 -18.00 40.11
C ASP A 679 22.76 -17.99 41.35
N PRO A 680 23.65 -18.98 41.53
CA PRO A 680 24.60 -19.05 42.65
C PRO A 680 25.43 -17.79 42.88
N HIS A 681 25.72 -17.01 41.84
CA HIS A 681 26.50 -15.78 41.96
C HIS A 681 25.76 -14.64 42.68
N LEU A 682 24.43 -14.67 42.69
CA LEU A 682 23.58 -13.67 43.34
C LEU A 682 23.19 -14.07 44.77
N TRP A 683 23.71 -15.20 45.28
CA TRP A 683 23.41 -15.69 46.61
C TRP A 683 24.55 -15.32 47.57
N CYS A 684 24.24 -14.57 48.63
CA CYS A 684 25.23 -14.09 49.62
C CYS A 684 26.22 -13.06 49.09
N ASP A 685 25.78 -12.22 48.16
CA ASP A 685 26.56 -11.15 47.53
C ASP A 685 26.36 -9.78 48.22
N ARG A 686 25.62 -9.76 49.35
CA ARG A 686 25.23 -8.59 50.15
C ARG A 686 24.15 -7.72 49.53
N VAL A 687 23.46 -8.21 48.50
CA VAL A 687 22.35 -7.51 47.87
C VAL A 687 21.11 -8.38 47.99
N GLU A 688 20.02 -7.82 48.52
CA GLU A 688 18.75 -8.55 48.65
C GLU A 688 18.08 -8.69 47.26
N HIS A 689 18.10 -9.90 46.69
CA HIS A 689 17.39 -10.28 45.48
C HIS A 689 16.04 -10.92 45.79
N CYS A 690 15.99 -11.71 46.87
CA CYS A 690 14.72 -12.21 47.39
C CYS A 690 13.95 -11.08 48.11
N PRO A 691 12.62 -10.98 47.97
CA PRO A 691 11.82 -9.90 48.58
C PRO A 691 11.94 -9.74 50.10
N THR A 692 12.37 -10.78 50.81
CA THR A 692 12.54 -10.84 52.27
C THR A 692 14.00 -10.81 52.70
N GLY A 693 14.95 -10.75 51.76
CA GLY A 693 16.38 -10.93 52.01
C GLY A 693 16.73 -12.36 52.42
N PHE A 694 15.94 -13.36 52.00
CA PHE A 694 16.14 -14.77 52.34
C PHE A 694 17.49 -15.31 51.84
N ASP A 695 17.89 -14.87 50.66
CA ASP A 695 19.19 -15.11 50.02
C ASP A 695 20.36 -14.61 50.87
N GLU A 696 20.24 -13.45 51.49
CA GLU A 696 21.28 -12.81 52.31
C GLU A 696 21.21 -13.15 53.81
N SER A 697 20.28 -14.02 54.21
CA SER A 697 20.08 -14.32 55.61
C SER A 697 21.31 -15.03 56.22
N PRO A 698 21.73 -14.68 57.45
CA PRO A 698 22.94 -15.21 58.07
C PRO A 698 22.91 -16.73 58.29
N VAL A 699 21.72 -17.32 58.30
CA VAL A 699 21.50 -18.78 58.38
C VAL A 699 21.85 -19.48 57.08
N ASN A 700 21.63 -18.82 55.94
CA ASN A 700 21.85 -19.38 54.61
C ASN A 700 23.25 -19.06 54.07
N CYS A 701 23.84 -17.92 54.44
CA CYS A 701 25.15 -17.47 53.93
C CYS A 701 26.37 -17.96 54.69
N HIS A 702 26.23 -18.41 55.94
CA HIS A 702 27.35 -18.89 56.72
C HIS A 702 27.37 -20.42 56.81
N PRO A 703 28.21 -21.12 56.02
CA PRO A 703 28.47 -22.56 56.23
C PRO A 703 29.15 -22.86 57.58
N LEU A 704 29.73 -21.83 58.23
CA LEU A 704 30.37 -21.92 59.55
C LEU A 704 29.39 -22.22 60.71
N ALA A 705 28.10 -21.89 60.58
CA ALA A 705 27.12 -22.20 61.62
C ALA A 705 26.83 -23.71 61.73
N LYS A 706 26.78 -24.42 60.60
CA LYS A 706 26.64 -25.89 60.59
C LYS A 706 27.91 -26.60 61.10
N GLY A 707 29.09 -26.02 60.89
CA GLY A 707 30.35 -26.55 61.44
C GLY A 707 30.46 -26.42 62.97
N MET A 708 29.90 -25.35 63.55
CA MET A 708 29.91 -25.11 65.00
C MET A 708 29.03 -26.09 65.79
N GLU A 709 27.93 -26.59 65.20
CA GLU A 709 27.13 -27.65 65.83
C GLU A 709 27.90 -28.98 65.91
N TYR A 710 28.66 -29.34 64.87
CA TYR A 710 29.52 -30.52 64.88
C TYR A 710 30.67 -30.40 65.90
N LEU A 711 31.29 -29.22 66.01
CA LEU A 711 32.33 -28.95 67.01
C LEU A 711 31.79 -29.05 68.45
N SER A 712 30.59 -28.54 68.71
CA SER A 712 29.91 -28.70 70.00
C SER A 712 29.62 -30.17 70.34
N LEU A 713 29.20 -30.96 69.34
CA LEU A 713 28.93 -32.39 69.50
C LEU A 713 30.22 -33.19 69.77
N VAL A 714 31.33 -32.83 69.12
CA VAL A 714 32.65 -33.44 69.40
C VAL A 714 33.16 -33.08 70.79
N VAL A 715 33.06 -31.81 71.20
CA VAL A 715 33.51 -31.35 72.53
C VAL A 715 32.67 -31.99 73.65
N THR A 716 31.35 -32.13 73.46
CA THR A 716 30.48 -32.80 74.44
C THR A 716 30.76 -34.30 74.54
N LEU A 717 31.02 -35.00 73.42
CA LEU A 717 31.43 -36.41 73.43
C LEU A 717 32.77 -36.62 74.14
N VAL A 718 33.76 -35.75 73.92
CA VAL A 718 35.06 -35.80 74.62
C VAL A 718 34.90 -35.53 76.11
N ALA A 719 34.06 -34.57 76.52
CA ALA A 719 33.78 -34.28 77.91
C ALA A 719 33.08 -35.46 78.63
N ILE A 720 32.13 -36.12 77.97
CA ILE A 720 31.46 -37.34 78.49
C ILE A 720 32.48 -38.48 78.61
N GLY A 721 33.36 -38.67 77.63
CA GLY A 721 34.43 -39.66 77.68
C GLY A 721 35.41 -39.43 78.85
N MET A 722 35.81 -38.18 79.08
CA MET A 722 36.65 -37.78 80.22
C MET A 722 35.95 -37.99 81.57
N PHE A 723 34.64 -37.75 81.63
CA PHE A 723 33.86 -37.97 82.85
C PHE A 723 33.68 -39.47 83.17
N LEU A 724 33.40 -40.29 82.16
CA LEU A 724 33.27 -41.75 82.31
C LEU A 724 34.60 -42.41 82.70
N THR A 725 35.71 -41.96 82.11
CA THR A 725 37.06 -42.44 82.51
C THR A 725 37.40 -42.00 83.94
N GLY A 726 37.04 -40.77 84.33
CA GLY A 726 37.16 -40.31 85.72
C GLY A 726 36.37 -41.16 86.72
N ILE A 727 35.13 -41.55 86.38
CA ILE A 727 34.31 -42.45 87.20
C ILE A 727 34.92 -43.85 87.30
N LEU A 728 35.46 -44.39 86.21
CA LEU A 728 36.12 -45.71 86.21
C LEU A 728 37.38 -45.70 87.07
N ILE A 729 38.19 -44.64 87.02
CA ILE A 729 39.38 -44.48 87.87
C ILE A 729 38.98 -44.34 89.34
N ALA A 730 37.95 -43.55 89.65
CA ALA A 730 37.43 -43.41 91.02
C ALA A 730 36.89 -44.74 91.57
N TRP A 731 36.18 -45.51 90.73
CA TRP A 731 35.67 -46.83 91.10
C TRP A 731 36.79 -47.84 91.34
N ALA A 732 37.85 -47.83 90.52
CA ALA A 732 39.04 -48.66 90.71
C ALA A 732 39.77 -48.34 92.03
N ILE A 733 39.91 -47.06 92.38
CA ILE A 733 40.54 -46.60 93.63
C ILE A 733 39.70 -47.00 94.85
N VAL A 734 38.37 -46.92 94.77
CA VAL A 734 37.46 -47.34 95.86
C VAL A 734 37.49 -48.86 96.05
N ARG A 735 37.56 -49.66 94.97
CA ARG A 735 37.70 -51.12 95.06
C ARG A 735 39.04 -51.55 95.65
N HIS A 736 40.14 -50.88 95.27
CA HIS A 736 41.47 -51.20 95.79
C HIS A 736 41.61 -50.83 97.28
N LYS A 737 40.87 -49.83 97.77
CA LYS A 737 40.84 -49.43 99.19
C LYS A 737 39.91 -50.32 100.04
N HIS A 738 38.93 -51.00 99.43
CA HIS A 738 38.00 -51.91 100.12
C HIS A 738 38.55 -53.36 100.24
N SER A 739 39.54 -53.74 99.42
CA SER A 739 40.19 -55.06 99.48
C SER A 739 41.30 -55.16 100.54
N HIS A 740 41.80 -54.04 101.08
CA HIS A 740 42.95 -54.01 102.01
C HIS A 740 42.56 -53.99 103.50
N ARG A 741 41.28 -54.20 103.85
CA ARG A 741 40.76 -54.04 105.23
C ARG A 741 40.15 -55.30 105.87
N ASN A 742 40.31 -56.49 105.27
CA ASN A 742 39.67 -57.72 105.76
C ASN A 742 40.54 -58.98 105.89
N HIS A 743 41.88 -58.91 105.78
CA HIS A 743 42.73 -60.08 106.03
C HIS A 743 43.96 -59.76 106.88
N HIS A 744 43.73 -59.56 108.19
CA HIS A 744 44.74 -59.76 109.24
C HIS A 744 44.05 -60.38 110.46
N ARG A 745 44.06 -61.72 110.54
CA ARG A 745 44.04 -62.58 111.76
C ARG A 745 43.45 -63.95 111.43
N ARG A 746 44.31 -64.90 111.09
CA ARG A 746 44.43 -66.17 111.83
C ARG A 746 45.56 -67.00 111.25
N ASP A 747 46.47 -67.34 112.13
CA ASP A 747 47.66 -68.14 111.94
C ASP A 747 47.37 -69.64 111.83
N ASP A 748 48.42 -70.34 111.38
CA ASP A 748 48.88 -71.70 111.73
C ASP A 748 48.15 -72.96 111.19
N ASN A 749 48.78 -73.65 110.22
CA ASN A 749 49.45 -74.98 110.41
C ASN A 749 49.92 -75.65 109.09
N GLU A 750 51.21 -76.05 109.08
CA GLU A 750 51.91 -77.28 108.56
C GLU A 750 51.48 -77.93 107.23
N ASP A 751 52.37 -77.97 106.21
CA ASP A 751 53.30 -79.07 105.76
C ASP A 751 52.66 -79.86 104.59
N ASP A 752 53.27 -80.32 103.48
CA ASP A 752 54.64 -80.69 103.10
C ASP A 752 54.79 -80.76 101.54
N ASP A 753 56.03 -80.54 101.07
CA ASP A 753 56.78 -81.20 99.97
C ASP A 753 56.53 -81.10 98.43
N VAL A 754 57.63 -80.69 97.74
CA VAL A 754 58.38 -81.35 96.62
C VAL A 754 58.41 -80.77 95.18
N ASN A 755 59.66 -80.40 94.79
CA ASN A 755 60.43 -80.45 93.51
C ASN A 755 60.22 -79.47 92.32
N GLU A 756 61.27 -78.69 91.97
CA GLU A 756 62.22 -78.80 90.79
C GLU A 756 61.63 -78.15 89.50
N ASP A 757 62.30 -77.39 88.62
CA ASP A 757 63.71 -77.03 88.39
C ASP A 757 63.81 -75.84 87.38
N SER A 758 64.96 -75.14 87.35
CA SER A 758 65.67 -74.38 86.26
C SER A 758 64.93 -73.57 85.15
N ASP A 759 65.22 -72.27 84.91
CA ASP A 759 66.31 -71.63 84.08
C ASP A 759 66.22 -71.93 82.56
N ASP A 760 66.58 -71.12 81.53
CA ASP A 760 67.14 -69.78 81.29
C ASP A 760 67.17 -69.54 79.74
N ARG A 761 67.48 -68.30 79.28
CA ARG A 761 68.17 -67.87 78.01
C ARG A 761 67.67 -68.25 76.60
N THR A 762 67.31 -67.31 75.71
CA THR A 762 68.07 -66.39 74.80
C THR A 762 68.79 -66.97 73.56
N LYS A 763 68.68 -66.20 72.44
CA LYS A 763 69.63 -66.00 71.30
C LYS A 763 69.72 -67.13 70.24
N ASP A 764 69.99 -66.94 68.93
CA ASP A 764 70.39 -65.81 68.06
C ASP A 764 70.35 -66.25 66.56
N TYR A 765 70.49 -65.26 65.64
CA TYR A 765 71.12 -65.25 64.29
C TYR A 765 70.56 -65.93 62.99
N ASP A 766 70.26 -65.03 62.03
CA ASP A 766 70.75 -64.83 60.62
C ASP A 766 70.33 -65.62 59.35
N HIS A 767 70.07 -64.77 58.32
CA HIS A 767 70.24 -64.86 56.85
C HIS A 767 69.47 -65.93 56.02
N ARG A 768 68.95 -65.70 54.79
CA ARG A 768 69.50 -65.07 53.57
C ARG A 768 68.46 -65.07 52.40
N LEU A 769 68.58 -64.08 51.50
CA LEU A 769 68.32 -64.04 50.02
C LEU A 769 66.89 -63.89 49.39
N SER A 770 66.83 -62.89 48.50
CA SER A 770 65.85 -62.47 47.45
C SER A 770 65.97 -63.35 46.16
N PRO A 771 65.24 -63.20 45.01
CA PRO A 771 64.77 -61.98 44.28
C PRO A 771 63.32 -62.11 43.69
N THR A 772 62.63 -61.13 43.06
CA THR A 772 62.87 -60.39 41.79
C THR A 772 61.81 -59.28 41.56
N GLU A 773 62.25 -58.09 41.09
CA GLU A 773 61.82 -57.25 39.92
C GLU A 773 60.33 -57.01 39.56
N ASP A 774 59.90 -55.95 38.86
CA ASP A 774 60.24 -54.52 38.69
C ASP A 774 59.32 -53.95 37.55
N TYR A 775 58.72 -52.74 37.75
CA TYR A 775 58.40 -51.65 36.77
C TYR A 775 57.50 -51.88 35.49
N PRO A 776 57.14 -50.85 34.64
CA PRO A 776 57.22 -49.35 34.75
C PRO A 776 56.07 -48.47 34.13
N MET A 777 56.19 -47.15 34.43
CA MET A 777 56.03 -45.86 33.68
C MET A 777 55.13 -45.63 32.42
N GLU A 778 54.54 -44.41 32.43
CA GLU A 778 54.43 -43.35 31.38
C GLU A 778 54.78 -43.65 29.91
N ASN A 779 53.91 -43.25 28.95
CA ASN A 779 54.14 -42.10 28.05
C ASN A 779 53.05 -41.85 26.96
N HIS A 780 52.77 -40.56 26.74
CA HIS A 780 52.56 -39.80 25.48
C HIS A 780 51.60 -40.15 24.30
N THR A 781 50.97 -39.07 23.83
CA THR A 781 50.40 -38.72 22.49
C THR A 781 49.08 -39.39 22.09
N ARG A 782 48.05 -38.67 21.59
CA ARG A 782 48.02 -37.72 20.47
C ARG A 782 46.75 -36.89 20.49
#